data_AF-A0A415E3Z9-F1
#
_entry.id   AF-A0A415E3Z9-F1
#
_cell.length_a   1.000
_cell.length_b   1.000
_cell.length_c   1.000
_cell.angle_alpha   90.00
_cell.angle_beta   90.00
_cell.angle_gamma   90.00
#
_symmetry.space_group_name_H-M   'P 1'
#
loop_
_entity.id
_entity.type
_entity.pdbx_description
1 polymer ?
#
loop_
_entity_poly.entity_id
_entity_poly.type
_entity_poly.pdbx_seq_one_letter_code
_entity_poly.pdbx_strand_id
1 'polypeptide(L)'
;MNKLLNLFPNREFIFLDGGFGTMLQKENLDVGRVPEVLNITHPQVVQRIQKAYIDAGADIICTCSFGVNKYKIEGCGYTVEELMKAAVKNAREAAEGTDTKIGLDIGPIGRLLEPNGSLSFEEAYEIFKLQVEAGSDADVILIETMTDLYEMKAAVLAAKENAELPIIATMSFEANQRTFTGTEVRAMALTLEGLGVDAIGMNCSLGPAEFKPLIEELSKWTTLPIVSKANAGLPNPATGEYDVEAEQFAKLTADLIPHGVKAVGGCCGTTPAFIKAIHEAFEGKKYCRQNPNIPAAVCTPEKTIIIDQPRIIGERINPTGKKKLKEALKNGDMDYVLTQAADQIRDGAEILDVNAGVPGIDEKSVIVNIVKALQGITDAPLQIDSGDPEVIEAALRVYSGKAIVNSVNGEEKSLTSILPLVKKYGAAVVGLTLDEDGIPKTKEKRIEIAERILSRALALGIPRKDVYIDCLTLTVSAEQENAAGTLEAIKYVKEELGLKTVLGVSNISFGLPNRSIINHNFLQMALTCGLDLPIMNPGSPEMMQAVAVYKLIMNIDKGSMAYIKNYSGEVVTSTVSGNPTSAEKPQQESEVEYAINNGLGAKCRELIEKELDSREPLDVINNTLIPILDRAGKDFEAGITFIPQLMLCASTAQQAFDVIKEKIEAAGTEQVSRGTIVIATVKGDIHDIGKNIVKVILENYGYDIIDLGKDVEPQRVVDAVKEKDVKLVGLSALMTTTLHSMAETIRLLKTAAPECKIMVGGAVLTEDYALEIGADFHVKDAKESADAAKLIYA
;
A
#
# COMPACT_ATOMS: atom_id res chain seq x y z
N MET A 1 2.19 24.45 12.13
CA MET A 1 1.99 24.25 13.57
C MET A 1 1.03 23.07 13.74
N ASN A 2 1.34 22.10 14.60
CA ASN A 2 0.54 20.87 14.74
C ASN A 2 -0.78 21.18 15.48
N LYS A 3 -1.92 20.93 14.84
CA LYS A 3 -3.26 21.30 15.35
C LYS A 3 -3.66 20.46 16.55
N LEU A 4 -3.27 19.19 16.61
CA LEU A 4 -3.58 18.30 17.73
C LEU A 4 -2.90 18.76 19.03
N LEU A 5 -1.61 19.13 18.95
CA LEU A 5 -0.89 19.64 20.12
C LEU A 5 -1.44 20.99 20.62
N ASN A 6 -2.03 21.80 19.73
CA ASN A 6 -2.72 23.03 20.12
C ASN A 6 -4.05 22.75 20.83
N LEU A 7 -4.72 21.64 20.50
CA LEU A 7 -5.96 21.22 21.15
C LEU A 7 -5.72 20.79 22.61
N PHE A 8 -4.52 20.29 22.91
CA PHE A 8 -4.10 19.85 24.24
C PHE A 8 -2.81 20.53 24.71
N PRO A 9 -2.84 21.86 24.95
CA PRO A 9 -1.65 22.59 25.36
C PRO A 9 -1.17 22.10 26.73
N ASN A 10 0.15 21.89 26.86
CA ASN A 10 0.81 21.46 28.11
C ASN A 10 0.47 20.06 28.62
N ARG A 11 -0.29 19.24 27.88
CA ARG A 11 -0.52 17.84 28.24
C ARG A 11 0.70 17.01 27.86
N GLU A 12 1.21 16.20 28.80
CA GLU A 12 2.29 15.24 28.53
C GLU A 12 1.79 14.11 27.61
N PHE A 13 0.59 13.59 27.86
CA PHE A 13 -0.03 12.55 27.03
C PHE A 13 -1.50 12.89 26.75
N ILE A 14 -2.04 12.29 25.70
CA ILE A 14 -3.46 12.38 25.32
C ILE A 14 -4.05 10.99 25.48
N PHE A 15 -5.08 10.85 26.32
CA PHE A 15 -5.74 9.56 26.53
C PHE A 15 -6.95 9.43 25.60
N LEU A 16 -6.92 8.42 24.74
CA LEU A 16 -8.05 8.02 23.89
C LEU A 16 -8.89 6.98 24.65
N ASP A 17 -10.11 6.77 24.18
CA ASP A 17 -11.01 5.74 24.70
C ASP A 17 -10.63 4.31 24.28
N GLY A 18 -11.47 3.35 24.66
CA GLY A 18 -11.31 1.93 24.39
C GLY A 18 -12.27 1.39 23.33
N GLY A 19 -12.45 0.06 23.31
CA GLY A 19 -13.30 -0.62 22.33
C GLY A 19 -14.79 -0.31 22.50
N PHE A 20 -15.36 0.46 21.57
CA PHE A 20 -16.79 0.78 21.59
C PHE A 20 -17.65 -0.47 21.33
N GLY A 21 -17.30 -1.26 20.31
CA GLY A 21 -18.00 -2.51 19.98
C GLY A 21 -17.97 -3.52 21.13
N THR A 22 -16.86 -3.61 21.85
CA THR A 22 -16.74 -4.46 23.06
C THR A 22 -17.70 -4.05 24.16
N MET A 23 -17.93 -2.75 24.35
CA MET A 23 -18.90 -2.26 25.33
C MET A 23 -20.34 -2.50 24.88
N LEU A 24 -20.63 -2.36 23.58
CA LEU A 24 -21.95 -2.68 23.01
C LEU A 24 -22.30 -4.16 23.14
N GLN A 25 -21.35 -5.08 22.97
CA GLN A 25 -21.59 -6.53 23.15
C GLN A 25 -21.99 -6.91 24.59
N LYS A 26 -21.58 -6.11 25.58
CA LYS A 26 -21.97 -6.30 26.99
C LYS A 26 -23.37 -5.78 27.27
N GLU A 27 -23.91 -4.95 26.39
CA GLU A 27 -25.30 -4.55 26.43
C GLU A 27 -26.13 -5.70 25.88
N ASN A 28 -27.12 -6.16 26.65
CA ASN A 28 -27.99 -7.27 26.24
C ASN A 28 -29.02 -6.80 25.20
N LEU A 29 -28.52 -6.21 24.11
CA LEU A 29 -29.25 -5.59 23.01
C LEU A 29 -28.91 -6.32 21.72
N ASP A 30 -29.88 -6.42 20.82
CA ASP A 30 -29.60 -6.81 19.45
C ASP A 30 -28.88 -5.64 18.75
N VAL A 31 -27.56 -5.73 18.68
CA VAL A 31 -26.70 -4.72 18.06
C VAL A 31 -26.87 -4.73 16.52
N GLY A 32 -27.44 -5.79 15.95
CA GLY A 32 -27.63 -5.94 14.52
C GLY A 32 -26.35 -5.82 13.70
N ARG A 33 -26.51 -5.68 12.38
CA ARG A 33 -25.40 -5.60 11.41
C ARG A 33 -24.70 -4.24 11.38
N VAL A 34 -25.42 -3.19 11.76
CA VAL A 34 -24.95 -1.79 11.73
C VAL A 34 -25.14 -1.21 13.13
N PRO A 35 -24.17 -1.41 14.04
CA PRO A 35 -24.24 -0.94 15.41
C PRO A 35 -24.53 0.56 15.52
N GLU A 36 -24.13 1.33 14.52
CA GLU A 36 -24.26 2.79 14.50
C GLU A 36 -25.72 3.27 14.42
N VAL A 37 -26.68 2.39 14.09
CA VAL A 37 -28.12 2.67 14.21
C VAL A 37 -28.53 2.93 15.67
N LEU A 38 -27.76 2.45 16.64
CA LEU A 38 -27.98 2.73 18.06
C LEU A 38 -27.83 4.21 18.40
N ASN A 39 -27.15 5.00 17.58
CA ASN A 39 -27.12 6.45 17.76
C ASN A 39 -28.51 7.09 17.73
N ILE A 40 -29.45 6.49 17.00
CA ILE A 40 -30.82 7.00 16.83
C ILE A 40 -31.80 6.20 17.69
N THR A 41 -31.68 4.87 17.68
CA THR A 41 -32.65 3.99 18.34
C THR A 41 -32.42 3.88 19.85
N HIS A 42 -31.17 3.95 20.31
CA HIS A 42 -30.78 3.79 21.71
C HIS A 42 -29.69 4.80 22.14
N PRO A 43 -29.87 6.11 21.93
CA PRO A 43 -28.83 7.12 22.18
C PRO A 43 -28.32 7.09 23.64
N GLN A 44 -29.20 6.83 24.61
CA GLN A 44 -28.84 6.70 26.02
C GLN A 44 -27.80 5.60 26.31
N VAL A 45 -27.74 4.54 25.50
CA VAL A 45 -26.75 3.46 25.65
C VAL A 45 -25.39 3.95 25.15
N VAL A 46 -25.37 4.54 23.95
CA VAL A 46 -24.17 5.15 23.35
C VAL A 46 -23.57 6.18 24.30
N GLN A 47 -24.40 7.10 24.80
CA GLN A 47 -23.97 8.16 25.73
C GLN A 47 -23.44 7.59 27.05
N ARG A 48 -24.04 6.52 27.58
CA ARG A 48 -23.58 5.87 28.82
C ARG A 48 -22.19 5.25 28.63
N ILE A 49 -21.95 4.59 27.49
CA ILE A 49 -20.64 4.02 27.17
C ILE A 49 -19.59 5.12 27.06
N GLN A 50 -19.92 6.22 26.37
CA GLN A 50 -19.03 7.37 26.24
C GLN A 50 -18.71 8.00 27.60
N LYS A 51 -19.72 8.21 28.45
CA LYS A 51 -19.53 8.70 29.83
C LYS A 51 -18.63 7.77 30.64
N ALA A 52 -18.77 6.45 30.50
CA ALA A 52 -17.90 5.50 31.19
C ALA A 52 -16.42 5.64 30.80
N TYR A 53 -16.12 5.97 29.55
CA TYR A 53 -14.74 6.27 29.11
C TYR A 53 -14.26 7.65 29.58
N ILE A 54 -15.13 8.66 29.58
CA ILE A 54 -14.83 9.98 30.15
C ILE A 54 -14.47 9.85 31.64
N ASP A 55 -15.29 9.14 32.41
CA ASP A 55 -15.09 8.90 33.84
C ASP A 55 -13.81 8.10 34.13
N ALA A 56 -13.34 7.30 33.16
CA ALA A 56 -12.07 6.57 33.23
C ALA A 56 -10.85 7.43 32.86
N GLY A 57 -11.03 8.67 32.41
CA GLY A 57 -9.96 9.62 32.12
C GLY A 57 -9.65 9.84 30.64
N ALA A 58 -10.56 9.50 29.72
CA ALA A 58 -10.36 9.79 28.30
C ALA A 58 -10.40 11.30 28.01
N ASP A 59 -9.34 11.81 27.37
CA ASP A 59 -9.24 13.18 26.85
C ASP A 59 -9.97 13.33 25.50
N ILE A 60 -10.03 12.24 24.72
CA ILE A 60 -10.80 12.15 23.46
C ILE A 60 -11.69 10.90 23.53
N ILE A 61 -12.98 11.06 23.23
CA ILE A 61 -13.89 9.92 22.98
C ILE A 61 -14.25 9.85 21.50
N CYS A 62 -14.34 8.63 20.98
CA CYS A 62 -14.77 8.36 19.62
C CYS A 62 -16.30 8.43 19.49
N THR A 63 -16.77 8.98 18.38
CA THR A 63 -18.16 8.86 17.96
C THR A 63 -18.46 7.40 17.61
N CYS A 64 -19.69 6.94 17.83
CA CYS A 64 -20.13 5.61 17.37
C CYS A 64 -20.39 5.66 15.85
N SER A 65 -19.33 5.82 15.05
CA SER A 65 -19.43 6.08 13.61
C SER A 65 -18.45 5.30 12.74
N PHE A 66 -17.61 4.44 13.33
CA PHE A 66 -16.60 3.62 12.64
C PHE A 66 -17.04 3.09 11.27
N GLY A 67 -18.21 2.44 11.21
CA GLY A 67 -18.74 1.80 10.01
C GLY A 67 -19.69 2.64 9.16
N VAL A 68 -19.89 3.93 9.44
CA VAL A 68 -20.93 4.72 8.76
C VAL A 68 -20.47 5.14 7.36
N ASN A 69 -20.59 4.24 6.39
CA ASN A 69 -20.38 4.55 4.97
C ASN A 69 -21.53 3.98 4.12
N LYS A 70 -21.69 4.50 2.89
CA LYS A 70 -22.83 4.19 2.02
C LYS A 70 -23.05 2.68 1.78
N TYR A 71 -22.00 1.86 1.77
CA TYR A 71 -22.11 0.42 1.54
C TYR A 71 -22.45 -0.34 2.81
N LYS A 72 -21.80 -0.01 3.93
CA LYS A 72 -22.01 -0.73 5.20
C LYS A 72 -23.39 -0.47 5.79
N ILE A 73 -23.92 0.75 5.62
CA ILE A 73 -25.25 1.13 6.12
C ILE A 73 -26.41 0.73 5.18
N GLU A 74 -26.13 0.10 4.03
CA GLU A 74 -27.14 -0.24 3.03
C GLU A 74 -28.28 -1.08 3.63
N GLY A 75 -29.53 -0.62 3.52
CA GLY A 75 -30.69 -1.33 4.07
C GLY A 75 -30.93 -1.16 5.56
N CYS A 76 -30.16 -0.33 6.28
CA CYS A 76 -30.42 -0.03 7.70
C CYS A 76 -31.55 0.99 7.93
N GLY A 77 -32.01 1.69 6.88
CA GLY A 77 -33.10 2.66 6.95
C GLY A 77 -32.68 4.11 7.24
N TYR A 78 -31.37 4.39 7.38
CA TYR A 78 -30.82 5.73 7.64
C TYR A 78 -29.74 6.11 6.64
N THR A 79 -29.56 7.41 6.44
CA THR A 79 -28.49 7.97 5.61
C THR A 79 -27.18 8.14 6.39
N VAL A 80 -26.06 8.31 5.66
CA VAL A 80 -24.76 8.64 6.26
C VAL A 80 -24.88 9.91 7.10
N GLU A 81 -25.50 10.95 6.57
CA GLU A 81 -25.64 12.24 7.25
C GLU A 81 -26.41 12.13 8.58
N GLU A 82 -27.53 11.39 8.60
CA GLU A 82 -28.33 11.19 9.81
C GLU A 82 -27.55 10.45 10.90
N LEU A 83 -26.87 9.36 10.55
CA LEU A 83 -26.09 8.56 11.50
C LEU A 83 -24.88 9.32 12.02
N MET A 84 -24.13 10.01 11.15
CA MET A 84 -22.97 10.82 11.53
C MET A 84 -23.35 11.96 12.48
N LYS A 85 -24.41 12.72 12.15
CA LYS A 85 -24.90 13.81 13.00
C LYS A 85 -25.40 13.30 14.35
N ALA A 86 -26.12 12.18 14.36
CA ALA A 86 -26.57 11.57 15.61
C ALA A 86 -25.38 11.10 16.47
N ALA A 87 -24.34 10.52 15.87
CA ALA A 87 -23.14 10.08 16.58
C ALA A 87 -22.39 11.26 17.23
N VAL A 88 -22.17 12.35 16.50
CA VAL A 88 -21.54 13.57 17.04
C VAL A 88 -22.39 14.20 18.14
N LYS A 89 -23.71 14.29 17.93
CA LYS A 89 -24.65 14.80 18.94
C LYS A 89 -24.57 14.00 20.24
N ASN A 90 -24.60 12.66 20.16
CA ASN A 90 -24.49 11.80 21.33
C ASN A 90 -23.17 12.00 22.08
N ALA A 91 -22.05 12.09 21.34
CA ALA A 91 -20.75 12.37 21.94
C ALA A 91 -20.71 13.74 22.65
N ARG A 92 -21.33 14.77 22.07
CA ARG A 92 -21.41 16.11 22.67
C ARG A 92 -22.28 16.13 23.93
N GLU A 93 -23.41 15.43 23.92
CA GLU A 93 -24.26 15.27 25.10
C GLU A 93 -23.57 14.43 26.20
N ALA A 94 -22.74 13.45 25.82
CA ALA A 94 -21.95 12.68 26.77
C ALA A 94 -20.85 13.51 27.44
N ALA A 95 -20.19 14.38 26.68
CA ALA A 95 -19.10 15.24 27.13
C ALA A 95 -19.56 16.57 27.78
N GLU A 96 -20.86 16.83 27.88
CA GLU A 96 -21.38 18.08 28.45
C GLU A 96 -20.87 18.30 29.88
N GLY A 97 -20.28 19.47 30.13
CA GLY A 97 -19.70 19.81 31.44
C GLY A 97 -18.29 19.26 31.68
N THR A 98 -17.64 18.69 30.66
CA THR A 98 -16.26 18.17 30.71
C THR A 98 -15.36 18.87 29.70
N ASP A 99 -14.04 18.70 29.84
CA ASP A 99 -13.05 19.21 28.86
C ASP A 99 -12.75 18.21 27.72
N THR A 100 -13.37 17.02 27.75
CA THR A 100 -13.16 15.94 26.78
C THR A 100 -13.53 16.39 25.36
N LYS A 101 -12.71 16.00 24.39
CA LYS A 101 -12.88 16.31 22.97
C LYS A 101 -13.59 15.17 22.24
N ILE A 102 -14.35 15.54 21.22
CA ILE A 102 -15.07 14.60 20.37
C ILE A 102 -14.20 14.23 19.18
N GLY A 103 -13.88 12.95 19.08
CA GLY A 103 -13.21 12.35 17.94
C GLY A 103 -14.20 11.80 16.93
N LEU A 104 -14.19 12.36 15.71
CA LEU A 104 -14.94 11.82 14.59
C LEU A 104 -14.27 10.55 14.09
N ASP A 105 -14.81 9.40 14.50
CA ASP A 105 -14.29 8.09 14.16
C ASP A 105 -14.73 7.65 12.76
N ILE A 106 -13.75 7.43 11.88
CA ILE A 106 -13.92 7.03 10.48
C ILE A 106 -13.08 5.76 10.25
N GLY A 107 -13.75 4.64 10.06
CA GLY A 107 -13.15 3.38 9.67
C GLY A 107 -13.03 3.18 8.16
N PRO A 108 -12.48 2.03 7.71
CA PRO A 108 -12.40 1.69 6.30
C PRO A 108 -13.79 1.48 5.67
N ILE A 109 -13.88 1.72 4.37
CA ILE A 109 -15.09 1.54 3.57
C ILE A 109 -15.46 0.05 3.50
N GLY A 110 -14.45 -0.83 3.51
CA GLY A 110 -14.63 -2.28 3.40
C GLY A 110 -14.67 -2.80 1.96
N ARG A 111 -14.11 -2.04 1.01
CA ARG A 111 -13.92 -2.46 -0.40
C ARG A 111 -12.50 -2.11 -0.84
N LEU A 112 -11.90 -3.00 -1.63
CA LEU A 112 -10.58 -2.76 -2.23
C LEU A 112 -10.68 -1.67 -3.32
N LEU A 113 -9.69 -0.78 -3.35
CA LEU A 113 -9.56 0.25 -4.37
C LEU A 113 -8.99 -0.34 -5.68
N GLU A 114 -9.31 0.31 -6.80
CA GLU A 114 -8.67 0.06 -8.09
C GLU A 114 -7.13 0.21 -7.99
N PRO A 115 -6.34 -0.64 -8.69
CA PRO A 115 -6.77 -1.69 -9.62
C PRO A 115 -7.12 -3.03 -8.96
N ASN A 116 -6.87 -3.19 -7.65
CA ASN A 116 -7.07 -4.46 -6.94
C ASN A 116 -8.55 -4.76 -6.59
N GLY A 117 -9.43 -3.76 -6.71
CA GLY A 117 -10.85 -3.90 -6.48
C GLY A 117 -11.67 -2.98 -7.38
N SER A 118 -12.94 -2.83 -7.03
CA SER A 118 -13.93 -2.11 -7.86
C SER A 118 -14.14 -0.66 -7.45
N LEU A 119 -13.56 -0.21 -6.34
CA LEU A 119 -13.79 1.13 -5.80
C LEU A 119 -12.79 2.11 -6.39
N SER A 120 -13.25 3.11 -7.15
CA SER A 120 -12.36 4.15 -7.65
C SER A 120 -11.90 5.07 -6.52
N PHE A 121 -10.71 5.67 -6.67
CA PHE A 121 -10.16 6.62 -5.70
C PHE A 121 -11.10 7.81 -5.45
N GLU A 122 -11.68 8.38 -6.50
CA GLU A 122 -12.60 9.52 -6.36
C GLU A 122 -13.91 9.11 -5.69
N GLU A 123 -14.39 7.89 -5.93
CA GLU A 123 -15.56 7.38 -5.20
C GLU A 123 -15.26 7.17 -3.72
N ALA A 124 -14.08 6.66 -3.36
CA ALA A 124 -13.63 6.57 -1.97
C ALA A 124 -13.53 7.96 -1.32
N TYR A 125 -12.91 8.92 -2.02
CA TYR A 125 -12.82 10.32 -1.57
C TYR A 125 -14.20 10.93 -1.29
N GLU A 126 -15.17 10.78 -2.20
CA GLU A 126 -16.51 11.34 -2.01
C GLU A 126 -17.26 10.69 -0.84
N ILE A 127 -17.03 9.40 -0.58
CA ILE A 127 -17.58 8.71 0.60
C ILE A 127 -17.02 9.33 1.89
N PHE A 128 -15.69 9.49 1.97
CA PHE A 128 -15.04 10.09 3.14
C PHE A 128 -15.40 11.56 3.32
N LYS A 129 -15.53 12.31 2.22
CA LYS A 129 -15.94 13.71 2.24
C LYS A 129 -17.32 13.85 2.89
N LEU A 130 -18.28 13.03 2.49
CA LEU A 130 -19.63 13.06 3.07
C LEU A 130 -19.60 12.79 4.58
N GLN A 131 -18.77 11.85 5.04
CA GLN A 131 -18.58 11.55 6.47
C GLN A 131 -17.99 12.77 7.22
N VAL A 132 -16.94 13.39 6.66
CA VAL A 132 -16.27 14.55 7.24
C VAL A 132 -17.20 15.76 7.31
N GLU A 133 -17.92 16.07 6.24
CA GLU A 133 -18.86 17.20 6.19
C GLU A 133 -20.01 17.01 7.20
N ALA A 134 -20.58 15.81 7.26
CA ALA A 134 -21.67 15.49 8.20
C ALA A 134 -21.21 15.47 9.67
N GLY A 135 -19.93 15.17 9.92
CA GLY A 135 -19.31 15.11 11.25
C GLY A 135 -18.56 16.37 11.67
N SER A 136 -18.70 17.48 10.94
CA SER A 136 -17.88 18.70 11.09
C SER A 136 -17.96 19.39 12.46
N ASP A 137 -18.98 19.08 13.27
CA ASP A 137 -19.13 19.57 14.65
C ASP A 137 -18.22 18.84 15.67
N ALA A 138 -17.39 17.87 15.25
CA ALA A 138 -16.38 17.23 16.08
C ALA A 138 -15.15 18.14 16.34
N ASP A 139 -14.28 17.74 17.26
CA ASP A 139 -13.09 18.52 17.64
C ASP A 139 -11.79 17.99 16.98
N VAL A 140 -11.77 16.72 16.57
CA VAL A 140 -10.65 16.02 15.93
C VAL A 140 -11.19 14.90 15.03
N ILE A 141 -10.54 14.63 13.91
CA ILE A 141 -10.88 13.51 13.01
C ILE A 141 -9.94 12.34 13.31
N LEU A 142 -10.49 11.16 13.56
CA LEU A 142 -9.76 9.91 13.75
C LEU A 142 -10.06 9.00 12.57
N ILE A 143 -9.10 8.85 11.67
CA ILE A 143 -9.17 7.88 10.58
C ILE A 143 -8.44 6.64 11.08
N GLU A 144 -9.16 5.57 11.44
CA GLU A 144 -8.58 4.42 12.11
C GLU A 144 -8.83 3.08 11.41
N THR A 145 -7.98 2.09 11.72
CA THR A 145 -8.06 0.71 11.20
C THR A 145 -7.97 0.61 9.66
N MET A 146 -7.33 1.57 8.99
CA MET A 146 -7.10 1.44 7.56
C MET A 146 -6.06 0.34 7.30
N THR A 147 -6.37 -0.54 6.36
CA THR A 147 -5.47 -1.61 5.93
C THR A 147 -4.76 -1.31 4.61
N ASP A 148 -5.26 -0.32 3.87
CA ASP A 148 -4.73 0.15 2.59
C ASP A 148 -4.27 1.62 2.69
N LEU A 149 -3.02 1.89 2.31
CA LEU A 149 -2.46 3.24 2.30
C LEU A 149 -3.16 4.14 1.27
N TYR A 150 -3.67 3.56 0.18
CA TYR A 150 -4.35 4.33 -0.87
C TYR A 150 -5.74 4.80 -0.41
N GLU A 151 -6.49 3.93 0.26
CA GLU A 151 -7.73 4.29 0.95
C GLU A 151 -7.51 5.35 2.04
N MET A 152 -6.47 5.15 2.88
CA MET A 152 -6.07 6.13 3.89
C MET A 152 -5.77 7.50 3.26
N LYS A 153 -5.09 7.53 2.12
CA LYS A 153 -4.82 8.77 1.39
C LYS A 153 -6.12 9.45 0.94
N ALA A 154 -7.09 8.71 0.40
CA ALA A 154 -8.39 9.26 0.01
C ALA A 154 -9.10 9.90 1.21
N ALA A 155 -9.11 9.22 2.37
CA ALA A 155 -9.70 9.72 3.61
C ALA A 155 -8.99 10.98 4.12
N VAL A 156 -7.66 11.00 4.13
CA VAL A 156 -6.88 12.16 4.55
C VAL A 156 -7.12 13.35 3.62
N LEU A 157 -7.12 13.16 2.30
CA LEU A 157 -7.42 14.25 1.36
C LEU A 157 -8.83 14.78 1.57
N ALA A 158 -9.83 13.91 1.73
CA ALA A 158 -11.20 14.32 2.01
C ALA A 158 -11.28 15.15 3.29
N ALA A 159 -10.59 14.74 4.36
CA ALA A 159 -10.52 15.49 5.60
C ALA A 159 -9.80 16.84 5.45
N LYS A 160 -8.62 16.87 4.82
CA LYS A 160 -7.80 18.09 4.65
C LYS A 160 -8.45 19.13 3.75
N GLU A 161 -9.23 18.70 2.76
CA GLU A 161 -9.87 19.59 1.77
C GLU A 161 -11.24 20.11 2.24
N ASN A 162 -11.88 19.45 3.22
CA ASN A 162 -13.24 19.77 3.65
C ASN A 162 -13.38 20.09 5.15
N ALA A 163 -12.31 20.00 5.94
CA ALA A 163 -12.30 20.36 7.35
C ALA A 163 -10.97 20.98 7.80
N GLU A 164 -11.04 21.86 8.81
CA GLU A 164 -9.87 22.48 9.44
C GLU A 164 -9.47 21.80 10.76
N LEU A 165 -10.06 20.64 11.06
CA LEU A 165 -9.80 19.88 12.29
C LEU A 165 -8.42 19.19 12.26
N PRO A 166 -7.82 18.94 13.44
CA PRO A 166 -6.67 18.04 13.53
C PRO A 166 -7.03 16.63 13.06
N ILE A 167 -6.07 15.93 12.44
CA ILE A 167 -6.24 14.56 11.94
C ILE A 167 -5.30 13.61 12.67
N ILE A 168 -5.87 12.58 13.29
CA ILE A 168 -5.17 11.39 13.77
C ILE A 168 -5.41 10.27 12.76
N ALA A 169 -4.34 9.68 12.22
CA ALA A 169 -4.44 8.62 11.22
C ALA A 169 -3.75 7.35 11.72
N THR A 170 -4.49 6.25 11.86
CA THR A 170 -3.93 4.96 12.27
C THR A 170 -4.22 3.85 11.27
N MET A 171 -3.24 2.96 11.11
CA MET A 171 -3.35 1.78 10.25
C MET A 171 -3.22 0.50 11.08
N SER A 172 -3.80 -0.59 10.57
CA SER A 172 -3.77 -1.91 11.20
C SER A 172 -2.68 -2.78 10.57
N PHE A 173 -1.71 -3.20 11.37
CA PHE A 173 -0.58 -4.04 10.95
C PHE A 173 -0.71 -5.46 11.51
N GLU A 174 -0.17 -6.42 10.78
CA GLU A 174 -0.08 -7.82 11.18
C GLU A 174 1.30 -8.12 11.82
N ALA A 175 1.46 -9.33 12.34
CA ALA A 175 2.69 -9.75 13.04
C ALA A 175 3.94 -9.71 12.13
N ASN A 176 3.77 -9.76 10.81
CA ASN A 176 4.83 -9.60 9.81
C ASN A 176 5.28 -8.13 9.61
N GLN A 177 4.71 -7.19 10.37
CA GLN A 177 4.97 -5.75 10.27
C GLN A 177 4.55 -5.09 8.95
N ARG A 178 3.61 -5.72 8.25
CA ARG A 178 2.93 -5.16 7.08
C ARG A 178 1.44 -5.04 7.37
N THR A 179 0.76 -4.15 6.64
CA THR A 179 -0.71 -4.18 6.61
C THR A 179 -1.18 -5.35 5.75
N PHE A 180 -2.48 -5.64 5.80
CA PHE A 180 -3.12 -6.65 4.94
C PHE A 180 -2.80 -6.44 3.44
N THR A 181 -2.66 -5.20 2.96
CA THR A 181 -2.27 -4.89 1.57
C THR A 181 -0.76 -4.77 1.35
N GLY A 182 0.07 -5.10 2.35
CA GLY A 182 1.52 -5.10 2.22
C GLY A 182 2.22 -3.79 2.57
N THR A 183 1.53 -2.81 3.13
CA THR A 183 2.12 -1.48 3.40
C THR A 183 3.26 -1.56 4.44
N GLU A 184 4.40 -0.94 4.14
CA GLU A 184 5.50 -0.73 5.09
C GLU A 184 5.18 0.37 6.12
N VAL A 185 5.63 0.18 7.35
CA VAL A 185 5.61 1.24 8.40
C VAL A 185 6.27 2.54 7.90
N ARG A 186 7.35 2.42 7.11
CA ARG A 186 8.09 3.54 6.52
C ARG A 186 7.27 4.30 5.48
N ALA A 187 6.60 3.56 4.59
CA ALA A 187 5.75 4.13 3.55
C ALA A 187 4.57 4.89 4.17
N MET A 188 3.90 4.29 5.16
CA MET A 188 2.89 4.96 5.97
C MET A 188 3.42 6.28 6.56
N ALA A 189 4.58 6.24 7.23
CA ALA A 189 5.14 7.42 7.87
C ALA A 189 5.44 8.55 6.88
N LEU A 190 6.14 8.24 5.78
CA LEU A 190 6.52 9.20 4.75
C LEU A 190 5.30 9.83 4.07
N THR A 191 4.29 9.01 3.73
CA THR A 191 3.09 9.48 3.05
C THR A 191 2.21 10.33 3.96
N LEU A 192 1.90 9.85 5.16
CA LEU A 192 0.96 10.55 6.04
C LEU A 192 1.56 11.85 6.61
N GLU A 193 2.85 11.87 6.97
CA GLU A 193 3.53 13.11 7.36
C GLU A 193 3.58 14.09 6.18
N GLY A 194 3.80 13.59 4.96
CA GLY A 194 3.76 14.37 3.72
C GLY A 194 2.41 15.02 3.45
N LEU A 195 1.31 14.29 3.66
CA LEU A 195 -0.07 14.81 3.54
C LEU A 195 -0.45 15.78 4.67
N GLY A 196 0.37 15.89 5.71
CA GLY A 196 0.21 16.87 6.78
C GLY A 196 -0.91 16.53 7.75
N VAL A 197 -1.02 15.26 8.15
CA VAL A 197 -1.78 14.84 9.34
C VAL A 197 -1.09 15.29 10.62
N ASP A 198 -1.78 15.25 11.76
CA ASP A 198 -1.29 15.78 13.03
C ASP A 198 -0.75 14.70 13.98
N ALA A 199 -1.17 13.44 13.83
CA ALA A 199 -0.58 12.29 14.51
C ALA A 199 -0.77 11.02 13.68
N ILE A 200 0.16 10.08 13.81
CA ILE A 200 0.10 8.79 13.11
C ILE A 200 0.35 7.63 14.06
N GLY A 201 -0.18 6.45 13.77
CA GLY A 201 0.07 5.31 14.62
C GLY A 201 -0.64 4.03 14.23
N MET A 202 -0.77 3.13 15.19
CA MET A 202 -1.38 1.83 14.99
C MET A 202 -2.55 1.62 15.93
N ASN A 203 -3.54 0.89 15.44
CA ASN A 203 -4.64 0.38 16.23
C ASN A 203 -5.05 -1.01 15.74
N CYS A 204 -5.74 -1.76 16.60
CA CYS A 204 -6.28 -3.08 16.29
C CYS A 204 -5.23 -4.15 15.90
N SER A 205 -5.70 -5.28 15.37
CA SER A 205 -5.00 -6.51 14.95
C SER A 205 -4.18 -7.24 16.03
N LEU A 206 -3.36 -6.53 16.80
CA LEU A 206 -2.35 -7.11 17.67
C LEU A 206 -2.51 -6.64 19.12
N GLY A 207 -1.92 -7.41 20.05
CA GLY A 207 -1.82 -7.07 21.45
C GLY A 207 -0.74 -6.01 21.73
N PRO A 208 -0.65 -5.52 22.98
CA PRO A 208 0.29 -4.48 23.36
C PRO A 208 1.76 -4.93 23.30
N ALA A 209 2.05 -6.24 23.39
CA ALA A 209 3.42 -6.77 23.30
C ALA A 209 3.95 -6.71 21.87
N GLU A 210 3.12 -7.07 20.90
CA GLU A 210 3.43 -7.11 19.47
C GLU A 210 3.50 -5.70 18.85
N PHE A 211 2.88 -4.69 19.49
CA PHE A 211 2.95 -3.30 19.03
C PHE A 211 4.35 -2.69 19.15
N LYS A 212 5.16 -3.10 20.13
CA LYS A 212 6.47 -2.51 20.39
C LYS A 212 7.39 -2.43 19.15
N PRO A 213 7.66 -3.52 18.41
CA PRO A 213 8.51 -3.46 17.22
C PRO A 213 7.96 -2.51 16.14
N LEU A 214 6.63 -2.45 15.98
CA LEU A 214 5.99 -1.56 15.00
C LEU A 214 6.18 -0.08 15.36
N ILE A 215 5.94 0.27 16.62
CA ILE A 215 6.08 1.63 17.14
C ILE A 215 7.54 2.06 17.15
N GLU A 216 8.47 1.15 17.49
CA GLU A 216 9.90 1.40 17.41
C GLU A 216 10.33 1.70 15.96
N GLU A 217 9.85 0.93 14.97
CA GLU A 217 10.14 1.23 13.57
C GLU A 217 9.53 2.58 13.16
N LEU A 218 8.26 2.83 13.47
CA LEU A 218 7.59 4.09 13.16
C LEU A 218 8.35 5.31 13.72
N SER A 219 8.88 5.20 14.94
CA SER A 219 9.64 6.27 15.62
C SER A 219 10.89 6.73 14.87
N LYS A 220 11.43 5.90 13.97
CA LYS A 220 12.61 6.24 13.15
C LYS A 220 12.24 7.04 11.89
N TRP A 221 10.97 7.07 11.52
CA TRP A 221 10.50 7.57 10.22
C TRP A 221 9.54 8.76 10.30
N THR A 222 9.18 9.21 11.50
CA THR A 222 8.28 10.36 11.67
C THR A 222 8.74 11.33 12.76
N THR A 223 8.40 12.60 12.57
CA THR A 223 8.53 13.65 13.60
C THR A 223 7.19 13.96 14.29
N LEU A 224 6.12 13.31 13.85
CA LEU A 224 4.77 13.50 14.39
C LEU A 224 4.59 12.76 15.73
N PRO A 225 3.65 13.22 16.57
CA PRO A 225 3.14 12.44 17.69
C PRO A 225 2.69 11.03 17.25
N ILE A 226 3.11 10.00 18.00
CA ILE A 226 2.72 8.62 17.71
C ILE A 226 1.50 8.19 18.53
N VAL A 227 0.59 7.45 17.90
CA VAL A 227 -0.64 6.90 18.49
C VAL A 227 -0.54 5.38 18.68
N SER A 228 -1.04 4.87 19.80
CA SER A 228 -1.13 3.44 20.08
C SER A 228 -2.50 3.07 20.69
N LYS A 229 -3.27 2.24 19.98
CA LYS A 229 -4.55 1.65 20.43
C LYS A 229 -4.56 0.13 20.20
N ALA A 230 -3.80 -0.63 20.98
CA ALA A 230 -3.72 -2.09 20.84
C ALA A 230 -5.01 -2.80 21.26
N ASN A 231 -5.21 -4.04 20.80
CA ASN A 231 -6.25 -4.93 21.33
C ASN A 231 -5.85 -5.47 22.70
N ALA A 232 -6.82 -5.89 23.51
CA ALA A 232 -6.57 -6.57 24.79
C ALA A 232 -6.05 -8.03 24.61
N GLY A 233 -5.21 -8.27 23.60
CA GLY A 233 -4.81 -9.60 23.13
C GLY A 233 -5.64 -10.10 21.94
N LEU A 234 -5.39 -11.34 21.53
CA LEU A 234 -6.24 -12.04 20.58
C LEU A 234 -7.45 -12.61 21.34
N PRO A 235 -8.66 -12.55 20.77
CA PRO A 235 -9.83 -13.10 21.43
C PRO A 235 -9.77 -14.63 21.45
N ASN A 236 -10.21 -15.24 22.55
CA ASN A 236 -10.47 -16.65 22.63
C ASN A 236 -11.60 -17.01 21.64
N PRO A 237 -11.37 -17.90 20.65
CA PRO A 237 -12.35 -18.21 19.61
C PRO A 237 -13.65 -18.84 20.13
N ALA A 238 -13.59 -19.55 21.26
CA ALA A 238 -14.74 -20.24 21.84
C ALA A 238 -15.62 -19.31 22.70
N THR A 239 -15.03 -18.34 23.39
CA THR A 239 -15.75 -17.45 24.33
C THR A 239 -15.87 -16.01 23.84
N GLY A 240 -15.02 -15.59 22.90
CA GLY A 240 -14.85 -14.21 22.48
C GLY A 240 -14.14 -13.31 23.51
N GLU A 241 -13.67 -13.86 24.63
CA GLU A 241 -13.00 -13.12 25.71
C GLU A 241 -11.53 -12.82 25.37
N TYR A 242 -10.95 -11.83 26.04
CA TYR A 242 -9.60 -11.34 25.78
C TYR A 242 -8.69 -11.64 26.97
N ASP A 243 -7.48 -12.13 26.72
CA ASP A 243 -6.60 -12.70 27.75
C ASP A 243 -5.68 -11.69 28.46
N VAL A 244 -5.62 -10.43 28.02
CA VAL A 244 -4.70 -9.43 28.61
C VAL A 244 -5.40 -8.60 29.68
N GLU A 245 -4.87 -8.65 30.89
CA GLU A 245 -5.35 -7.84 32.02
C GLU A 245 -4.98 -6.35 31.88
N ALA A 246 -5.82 -5.46 32.42
CA ALA A 246 -5.68 -4.01 32.30
C ALA A 246 -4.32 -3.47 32.80
N GLU A 247 -3.82 -3.99 33.93
CA GLU A 247 -2.53 -3.59 34.51
C GLU A 247 -1.34 -3.97 33.61
N GLN A 248 -1.39 -5.17 33.04
CA GLN A 248 -0.36 -5.65 32.11
C GLN A 248 -0.40 -4.84 30.82
N PHE A 249 -1.60 -4.59 30.28
CA PHE A 249 -1.80 -3.74 29.10
C PHE A 249 -1.17 -2.37 29.31
N ALA A 250 -1.54 -1.69 30.40
CA ALA A 250 -1.07 -0.35 30.71
C ALA A 250 0.46 -0.26 30.87
N LYS A 251 1.07 -1.27 31.51
CA LYS A 251 2.53 -1.35 31.65
C LYS A 251 3.21 -1.44 30.28
N LEU A 252 2.75 -2.34 29.41
CA LEU A 252 3.30 -2.53 28.07
C LEU A 252 3.11 -1.28 27.20
N THR A 253 1.95 -0.61 27.29
CA THR A 253 1.70 0.66 26.60
C THR A 253 2.67 1.75 27.08
N ALA A 254 2.97 1.81 28.39
CA ALA A 254 3.90 2.80 28.92
C ALA A 254 5.37 2.54 28.53
N ASP A 255 5.74 1.30 28.22
CA ASP A 255 7.05 0.95 27.68
C ASP A 255 7.28 1.53 26.26
N LEU A 256 6.22 2.03 25.61
CA LEU A 256 6.31 2.70 24.31
C LEU A 256 6.67 4.19 24.39
N ILE A 257 6.65 4.79 25.59
CA ILE A 257 6.95 6.22 25.78
C ILE A 257 8.32 6.62 25.17
N PRO A 258 9.42 5.86 25.37
CA PRO A 258 10.72 6.18 24.77
C PRO A 258 10.71 6.23 23.23
N HIS A 259 9.69 5.65 22.60
CA HIS A 259 9.52 5.58 21.14
C HIS A 259 8.58 6.67 20.59
N GLY A 260 8.18 7.67 21.38
CA GLY A 260 7.43 8.82 20.84
C GLY A 260 5.92 8.72 20.91
N VAL A 261 5.39 7.74 21.65
CA VAL A 261 3.96 7.65 21.89
C VAL A 261 3.48 8.86 22.69
N LYS A 262 2.51 9.56 22.11
CA LYS A 262 1.87 10.77 22.65
C LYS A 262 0.40 10.55 22.97
N ALA A 263 -0.30 9.82 22.10
CA ALA A 263 -1.71 9.48 22.29
C ALA A 263 -1.87 7.97 22.49
N VAL A 264 -2.59 7.57 23.54
CA VAL A 264 -2.74 6.17 23.94
C VAL A 264 -4.17 5.85 24.28
N GLY A 265 -4.65 4.67 23.87
CA GLY A 265 -5.96 4.16 24.26
C GLY A 265 -6.03 2.65 24.02
N GLY A 266 -7.24 2.17 23.80
CA GLY A 266 -7.49 0.76 23.51
C GLY A 266 -8.33 0.56 22.26
N CYS A 267 -8.26 -0.63 21.68
CA CYS A 267 -9.16 -1.06 20.60
C CYS A 267 -10.01 -2.25 21.10
N CYS A 268 -10.17 -3.30 20.31
CA CYS A 268 -11.03 -4.43 20.65
C CYS A 268 -10.60 -5.13 21.95
N GLY A 269 -11.57 -5.45 22.80
CA GLY A 269 -11.38 -6.10 24.10
C GLY A 269 -11.10 -5.15 25.26
N THR A 270 -10.77 -3.88 24.98
CA THR A 270 -10.49 -2.90 26.03
C THR A 270 -11.78 -2.28 26.58
N THR A 271 -11.76 -1.94 27.87
CA THR A 271 -12.90 -1.40 28.63
C THR A 271 -12.46 -0.16 29.43
N PRO A 272 -13.37 0.58 30.10
CA PRO A 272 -12.97 1.70 30.96
C PRO A 272 -11.90 1.35 32.01
N ALA A 273 -11.84 0.10 32.48
CA ALA A 273 -10.79 -0.34 33.41
C ALA A 273 -9.37 -0.25 32.79
N PHE A 274 -9.24 -0.50 31.48
CA PHE A 274 -7.96 -0.38 30.77
C PHE A 274 -7.54 1.07 30.65
N ILE A 275 -8.46 1.97 30.30
CA ILE A 275 -8.17 3.41 30.17
C ILE A 275 -7.73 3.99 31.51
N LYS A 276 -8.40 3.60 32.60
CA LYS A 276 -8.00 3.97 33.95
C LYS A 276 -6.60 3.44 34.30
N ALA A 277 -6.30 2.17 34.01
CA ALA A 277 -4.99 1.59 34.26
C ALA A 277 -3.88 2.27 33.43
N ILE A 278 -4.16 2.64 32.17
CA ILE A 278 -3.24 3.42 31.34
C ILE A 278 -2.97 4.77 31.98
N HIS A 279 -4.01 5.48 32.43
CA HIS A 279 -3.85 6.77 33.09
C HIS A 279 -2.95 6.66 34.34
N GLU A 280 -3.19 5.66 35.19
CA GLU A 280 -2.36 5.38 36.38
C GLU A 280 -0.91 5.03 36.00
N ALA A 281 -0.70 4.20 34.98
CA ALA A 281 0.64 3.80 34.54
C ALA A 281 1.43 4.95 33.89
N PHE A 282 0.77 6.01 33.42
CA PHE A 282 1.38 7.18 32.80
C PHE A 282 1.58 8.34 33.79
N GLU A 283 1.03 8.26 35.00
CA GLU A 283 1.16 9.31 36.02
C GLU A 283 2.63 9.60 36.35
N GLY A 284 2.99 10.89 36.38
CA GLY A 284 4.36 11.36 36.64
C GLY A 284 5.39 11.10 35.53
N LYS A 285 5.01 10.44 34.43
CA LYS A 285 5.89 10.24 33.27
C LYS A 285 5.88 11.46 32.35
N LYS A 286 6.91 11.57 31.51
CA LYS A 286 7.07 12.67 30.55
C LYS A 286 7.12 12.13 29.13
N TYR A 287 6.55 12.88 28.21
CA TYR A 287 6.59 12.58 26.79
C TYR A 287 8.02 12.65 26.25
N CYS A 288 8.42 11.61 25.51
CA CYS A 288 9.71 11.58 24.82
C CYS A 288 9.51 11.90 23.34
N ARG A 289 9.61 13.18 22.97
CA ARG A 289 9.48 13.61 21.58
C ARG A 289 10.59 13.01 20.73
N GLN A 290 10.22 12.38 19.62
CA GLN A 290 11.16 11.88 18.62
C GLN A 290 11.64 13.01 17.71
N ASN A 291 12.92 12.97 17.38
CA ASN A 291 13.51 13.82 16.35
C ASN A 291 14.49 12.98 15.50
N PRO A 292 13.98 11.97 14.77
CA PRO A 292 14.82 11.07 14.01
C PRO A 292 15.46 11.79 12.82
N ASN A 293 16.66 11.35 12.44
CA ASN A 293 17.28 11.77 11.18
C ASN A 293 16.70 10.94 10.03
N ILE A 294 15.57 11.39 9.49
CA ILE A 294 14.89 10.68 8.40
C ILE A 294 15.64 10.98 7.08
N PRO A 295 16.16 9.96 6.38
CA PRO A 295 16.88 10.16 5.12
C PRO A 295 15.95 10.61 3.99
N ALA A 296 16.54 11.10 2.89
CA ALA A 296 15.81 11.29 1.63
C ALA A 296 15.31 9.94 1.12
N ALA A 297 14.01 9.83 0.85
CA ALA A 297 13.38 8.59 0.45
C ALA A 297 12.10 8.85 -0.34
N VAL A 298 11.75 7.88 -1.18
CA VAL A 298 10.50 7.81 -1.97
C VAL A 298 9.93 6.41 -1.83
N CYS A 299 8.63 6.24 -1.97
CA CYS A 299 8.00 4.96 -1.68
C CYS A 299 6.71 4.71 -2.45
N THR A 300 6.42 3.44 -2.70
CA THR A 300 5.07 2.89 -2.85
C THR A 300 4.61 2.35 -1.48
N PRO A 301 3.39 1.79 -1.33
CA PRO A 301 3.01 1.14 -0.09
C PRO A 301 3.97 0.01 0.31
N GLU A 302 4.41 -0.81 -0.64
CA GLU A 302 5.17 -2.04 -0.38
C GLU A 302 6.68 -1.81 -0.23
N LYS A 303 7.20 -0.69 -0.73
CA LYS A 303 8.65 -0.49 -0.86
C LYS A 303 9.07 0.95 -0.70
N THR A 304 10.04 1.15 0.20
CA THR A 304 10.71 2.43 0.42
C THR A 304 12.12 2.40 -0.18
N ILE A 305 12.39 3.29 -1.14
CA ILE A 305 13.73 3.52 -1.69
C ILE A 305 14.41 4.65 -0.92
N ILE A 306 15.41 4.27 -0.11
CA ILE A 306 16.28 5.22 0.58
C ILE A 306 17.36 5.70 -0.39
N ILE A 307 17.52 7.01 -0.54
CA ILE A 307 18.49 7.63 -1.44
C ILE A 307 19.77 7.90 -0.65
N ASP A 308 20.42 6.85 -0.17
CA ASP A 308 21.69 6.87 0.58
C ASP A 308 22.90 6.43 -0.26
N GLN A 309 22.64 5.99 -1.49
CA GLN A 309 23.60 5.58 -2.50
C GLN A 309 23.00 5.90 -3.89
N PRO A 310 23.77 5.73 -4.99
CA PRO A 310 23.19 5.89 -6.32
C PRO A 310 21.99 4.98 -6.56
N ARG A 311 20.84 5.56 -6.95
CA ARG A 311 19.61 4.84 -7.32
C ARG A 311 19.24 5.18 -8.76
N ILE A 312 19.02 4.15 -9.57
CA ILE A 312 18.78 4.34 -11.02
C ILE A 312 17.31 4.70 -11.26
N ILE A 313 17.09 5.79 -11.99
CA ILE A 313 15.78 6.19 -12.50
C ILE A 313 15.69 5.78 -13.98
N GLY A 314 14.76 4.88 -14.29
CA GLY A 314 14.54 4.39 -15.66
C GLY A 314 13.84 5.42 -16.56
N GLU A 315 14.42 5.73 -17.72
CA GLU A 315 13.95 6.80 -18.65
C GLU A 315 13.03 6.33 -19.81
N ARG A 316 12.66 5.03 -19.86
CA ARG A 316 12.03 4.47 -21.08
C ARG A 316 10.56 4.87 -21.24
N ILE A 317 9.82 5.19 -20.18
CA ILE A 317 8.42 5.66 -20.24
C ILE A 317 8.39 7.17 -20.51
N ASN A 318 8.96 7.55 -21.65
CA ASN A 318 8.97 8.93 -22.13
C ASN A 318 8.78 8.93 -23.65
N PRO A 319 7.67 9.50 -24.18
CA PRO A 319 7.32 9.44 -25.60
C PRO A 319 8.24 10.27 -26.48
N THR A 320 9.08 11.15 -25.93
CA THR A 320 9.98 12.02 -26.71
C THR A 320 10.91 11.18 -27.60
N GLY A 321 10.80 11.38 -28.92
CA GLY A 321 11.57 10.61 -29.92
C GLY A 321 11.16 9.14 -30.12
N LYS A 322 10.20 8.60 -29.36
CA LYS A 322 9.81 7.17 -29.40
C LYS A 322 8.46 6.96 -30.10
N LYS A 323 8.48 6.55 -31.37
CA LYS A 323 7.26 6.37 -32.19
C LYS A 323 6.26 5.36 -31.60
N LYS A 324 6.75 4.18 -31.20
CA LYS A 324 5.90 3.12 -30.63
C LYS A 324 5.17 3.56 -29.36
N LEU A 325 5.88 4.20 -28.43
CA LEU A 325 5.27 4.71 -27.20
C LEU A 325 4.25 5.82 -27.48
N LYS A 326 4.53 6.73 -28.42
CA LYS A 326 3.57 7.75 -28.84
C LYS A 326 2.28 7.13 -29.41
N GLU A 327 2.40 6.08 -30.21
CA GLU A 327 1.25 5.36 -30.77
C GLU A 327 0.47 4.63 -29.67
N ALA A 328 1.17 3.96 -28.75
CA ALA A 328 0.56 3.27 -27.62
C ALA A 328 -0.26 4.24 -26.74
N LEU A 329 0.34 5.37 -26.34
CA LEU A 329 -0.34 6.40 -25.53
C LEU A 329 -1.55 7.01 -26.25
N LYS A 330 -1.48 7.20 -27.58
CA LYS A 330 -2.61 7.69 -28.38
C LYS A 330 -3.75 6.70 -28.48
N ASN A 331 -3.43 5.40 -28.52
CA ASN A 331 -4.40 4.33 -28.66
C ASN A 331 -4.93 3.83 -27.30
N GLY A 332 -4.40 4.34 -26.18
CA GLY A 332 -4.75 3.85 -24.85
C GLY A 332 -4.17 2.45 -24.54
N ASP A 333 -3.13 2.03 -25.26
CA ASP A 333 -2.44 0.76 -25.04
C ASP A 333 -1.55 0.86 -23.80
N MET A 334 -2.12 0.47 -22.66
CA MET A 334 -1.42 0.41 -21.38
C MET A 334 -0.46 -0.78 -21.30
N ASP A 335 -0.73 -1.89 -22.00
CA ASP A 335 0.10 -3.09 -21.96
C ASP A 335 1.54 -2.80 -22.41
N TYR A 336 1.70 -1.94 -23.42
CA TYR A 336 3.02 -1.49 -23.84
C TYR A 336 3.75 -0.70 -22.73
N VAL A 337 3.04 0.17 -22.01
CA VAL A 337 3.60 0.95 -20.89
C VAL A 337 4.01 0.03 -19.73
N LEU A 338 3.15 -0.92 -19.37
CA LEU A 338 3.40 -1.91 -18.34
C LEU A 338 4.62 -2.78 -18.68
N THR A 339 4.75 -3.20 -19.93
CA THR A 339 5.92 -3.95 -20.41
C THR A 339 7.21 -3.13 -20.31
N GLN A 340 7.18 -1.83 -20.67
CA GLN A 340 8.34 -0.97 -20.51
C GLN A 340 8.74 -0.78 -19.04
N ALA A 341 7.76 -0.72 -18.13
CA ALA A 341 8.03 -0.63 -16.69
C ALA A 341 8.71 -1.90 -16.17
N ALA A 342 8.09 -3.07 -16.43
CA ALA A 342 8.61 -4.36 -16.00
C ALA A 342 10.03 -4.61 -16.52
N ASP A 343 10.26 -4.39 -17.83
CA ASP A 343 11.59 -4.51 -18.45
C ASP A 343 12.62 -3.64 -17.72
N GLN A 344 12.30 -2.39 -17.41
CA GLN A 344 13.24 -1.48 -16.76
C GLN A 344 13.61 -1.93 -15.35
N ILE A 345 12.63 -2.44 -14.59
CA ILE A 345 12.85 -2.95 -13.24
C ILE A 345 13.73 -4.20 -13.29
N ARG A 346 13.43 -5.12 -14.21
CA ARG A 346 14.26 -6.31 -14.46
C ARG A 346 15.69 -5.92 -14.84
N ASP A 347 15.84 -4.87 -15.64
CA ASP A 347 17.14 -4.35 -16.07
C ASP A 347 17.85 -3.53 -14.95
N GLY A 348 17.21 -3.32 -13.79
CA GLY A 348 17.81 -2.76 -12.58
C GLY A 348 17.43 -1.33 -12.23
N ALA A 349 16.37 -0.77 -12.82
CA ALA A 349 15.79 0.49 -12.36
C ALA A 349 15.12 0.31 -10.98
N GLU A 350 15.39 1.24 -10.06
CA GLU A 350 14.78 1.25 -8.72
C GLU A 350 13.61 2.25 -8.64
N ILE A 351 13.58 3.23 -9.54
CA ILE A 351 12.56 4.27 -9.69
C ILE A 351 12.24 4.40 -11.19
N LEU A 352 11.00 4.72 -11.56
CA LEU A 352 10.60 4.91 -12.96
C LEU A 352 10.23 6.35 -13.25
N ASP A 353 10.87 6.96 -14.25
CA ASP A 353 10.45 8.24 -14.83
C ASP A 353 9.28 8.01 -15.78
N VAL A 354 8.21 8.79 -15.60
CA VAL A 354 6.95 8.65 -16.32
C VAL A 354 6.51 9.99 -16.90
N ASN A 355 6.57 10.08 -18.23
CA ASN A 355 6.14 11.24 -19.00
C ASN A 355 5.02 10.85 -19.98
N ALA A 356 3.93 11.61 -20.00
CA ALA A 356 2.78 11.40 -20.89
C ALA A 356 2.67 12.47 -22.00
N GLY A 357 3.68 13.34 -22.16
CA GLY A 357 3.66 14.48 -23.06
C GLY A 357 3.64 14.09 -24.54
N VAL A 358 2.44 13.91 -25.09
CA VAL A 358 2.22 13.70 -26.53
C VAL A 358 1.31 14.79 -27.08
N PRO A 359 1.68 15.48 -28.18
CA PRO A 359 0.79 16.45 -28.78
C PRO A 359 -0.54 15.83 -29.24
N GLY A 360 -1.66 16.44 -28.81
CA GLY A 360 -3.01 16.08 -29.25
C GLY A 360 -3.72 15.01 -28.42
N ILE A 361 -3.19 14.62 -27.25
CA ILE A 361 -3.90 13.79 -26.26
C ILE A 361 -4.22 14.60 -25.01
N ASP A 362 -5.17 14.10 -24.22
CA ASP A 362 -5.40 14.59 -22.86
C ASP A 362 -4.33 14.01 -21.93
N GLU A 363 -3.22 14.76 -21.76
CA GLU A 363 -2.08 14.36 -20.92
C GLU A 363 -2.51 14.07 -19.47
N LYS A 364 -3.48 14.84 -18.94
CA LYS A 364 -3.99 14.69 -17.57
C LYS A 364 -4.68 13.35 -17.37
N SER A 365 -5.60 12.99 -18.25
CA SER A 365 -6.27 11.68 -18.17
C SER A 365 -5.30 10.52 -18.41
N VAL A 366 -4.37 10.69 -19.36
CA VAL A 366 -3.40 9.63 -19.70
C VAL A 366 -2.40 9.39 -18.56
N ILE A 367 -1.87 10.43 -17.91
CA ILE A 367 -0.94 10.22 -16.79
C ILE A 367 -1.63 9.52 -15.61
N VAL A 368 -2.90 9.85 -15.33
CA VAL A 368 -3.69 9.21 -14.27
C VAL A 368 -3.84 7.72 -14.55
N ASN A 369 -4.16 7.35 -15.80
CA ASN A 369 -4.27 5.96 -16.20
C ASN A 369 -2.94 5.22 -16.07
N ILE A 370 -1.82 5.83 -16.50
CA ILE A 370 -0.49 5.24 -16.35
C ILE A 370 -0.15 5.02 -14.88
N VAL A 371 -0.34 6.02 -14.01
CA VAL A 371 -0.05 5.92 -12.57
C VAL A 371 -0.84 4.78 -11.94
N LYS A 372 -2.16 4.72 -12.18
CA LYS A 372 -3.01 3.63 -11.68
C LYS A 372 -2.56 2.26 -12.16
N ALA A 373 -2.22 2.15 -13.45
CA ALA A 373 -1.81 0.87 -14.04
C ALA A 373 -0.45 0.40 -13.50
N LEU A 374 0.53 1.30 -13.38
CA LEU A 374 1.85 0.98 -12.84
C LEU A 374 1.79 0.55 -11.37
N GLN A 375 1.01 1.25 -10.53
CA GLN A 375 0.82 0.87 -9.12
C GLN A 375 0.20 -0.52 -8.94
N GLY A 376 -0.54 -1.02 -9.92
CA GLY A 376 -1.09 -2.37 -9.89
C GLY A 376 -0.06 -3.47 -10.14
N ILE A 377 1.08 -3.15 -10.75
CA ILE A 377 2.04 -4.16 -11.21
C ILE A 377 3.44 -4.03 -10.63
N THR A 378 3.81 -2.87 -10.09
CA THR A 378 5.17 -2.61 -9.62
C THR A 378 5.20 -1.91 -8.27
N ASP A 379 6.20 -2.29 -7.48
CA ASP A 379 6.60 -1.67 -6.23
C ASP A 379 7.64 -0.54 -6.43
N ALA A 380 8.00 -0.20 -7.67
CA ALA A 380 8.96 0.85 -7.96
C ALA A 380 8.30 2.24 -7.82
N PRO A 381 8.86 3.14 -7.00
CA PRO A 381 8.35 4.50 -6.91
C PRO A 381 8.43 5.25 -8.24
N LEU A 382 7.53 6.22 -8.43
CA LEU A 382 7.43 6.96 -9.68
C LEU A 382 8.02 8.37 -9.55
N GLN A 383 8.74 8.77 -10.59
CA GLN A 383 9.06 10.16 -10.90
C GLN A 383 8.09 10.63 -11.98
N ILE A 384 7.17 11.53 -11.61
CA ILE A 384 6.15 12.08 -12.49
C ILE A 384 6.75 13.24 -13.26
N ASP A 385 6.90 13.08 -14.57
CA ASP A 385 7.53 14.05 -15.47
C ASP A 385 6.49 14.81 -16.31
N SER A 386 6.22 16.06 -15.92
CA SER A 386 5.40 17.00 -16.70
C SER A 386 5.71 18.46 -16.34
N GLY A 387 5.58 19.35 -17.33
CA GLY A 387 5.65 20.79 -17.14
C GLY A 387 4.31 21.46 -16.82
N ASP A 388 3.20 20.71 -16.83
CA ASP A 388 1.86 21.21 -16.56
C ASP A 388 1.44 20.96 -15.10
N PRO A 389 1.19 22.01 -14.29
CA PRO A 389 0.73 21.86 -12.91
C PRO A 389 -0.56 21.03 -12.76
N GLU A 390 -1.48 21.08 -13.71
CA GLU A 390 -2.74 20.31 -13.64
C GLU A 390 -2.51 18.81 -13.82
N VAL A 391 -1.53 18.45 -14.66
CA VAL A 391 -1.11 17.05 -14.89
C VAL A 391 -0.40 16.52 -13.64
N ILE A 392 0.50 17.32 -13.06
CA ILE A 392 1.19 16.98 -11.81
C ILE A 392 0.19 16.80 -10.67
N GLU A 393 -0.76 17.72 -10.49
CA GLU A 393 -1.77 17.60 -9.43
C GLU A 393 -2.63 16.34 -9.61
N ALA A 394 -3.08 16.04 -10.84
CA ALA A 394 -3.90 14.87 -11.11
C ALA A 394 -3.15 13.56 -10.82
N ALA A 395 -1.89 13.46 -11.24
CA ALA A 395 -1.04 12.30 -10.98
C ALA A 395 -0.76 12.14 -9.48
N LEU A 396 -0.38 13.21 -8.78
CA LEU A 396 -0.11 13.18 -7.34
C LEU A 396 -1.34 12.83 -6.53
N ARG A 397 -2.55 13.22 -6.95
CA ARG A 397 -3.79 12.89 -6.25
C ARG A 397 -4.02 11.38 -6.19
N VAL A 398 -3.80 10.68 -7.30
CA VAL A 398 -4.01 9.21 -7.39
C VAL A 398 -2.77 8.39 -7.05
N TYR A 399 -1.63 9.02 -6.78
CA TYR A 399 -0.40 8.30 -6.44
C TYR A 399 -0.44 7.74 -5.00
N SER A 400 -0.23 6.44 -4.79
CA SER A 400 -0.15 5.85 -3.44
C SER A 400 1.31 5.76 -2.98
N GLY A 401 1.70 6.60 -2.02
CA GLY A 401 3.08 6.68 -1.54
C GLY A 401 3.66 8.09 -1.62
N LYS A 402 4.98 8.18 -1.77
CA LYS A 402 5.73 9.42 -1.95
C LYS A 402 6.48 9.43 -3.28
N ALA A 403 5.96 10.19 -4.25
CA ALA A 403 6.53 10.35 -5.59
C ALA A 403 7.63 11.42 -5.65
N ILE A 404 8.32 11.47 -6.79
CA ILE A 404 9.17 12.60 -7.20
C ILE A 404 8.43 13.40 -8.27
N VAL A 405 8.35 14.72 -8.12
CA VAL A 405 7.88 15.64 -9.17
C VAL A 405 9.07 16.09 -10.01
N ASN A 406 9.03 15.78 -11.30
CA ASN A 406 9.96 16.25 -12.33
C ASN A 406 9.18 17.20 -13.26
N SER A 407 9.27 18.51 -13.11
CA SER A 407 10.17 19.26 -12.25
C SER A 407 9.62 20.64 -11.89
N VAL A 408 10.32 21.32 -10.98
CA VAL A 408 10.25 22.77 -10.82
C VAL A 408 11.52 23.40 -11.40
N ASN A 409 11.46 24.66 -11.82
CA ASN A 409 12.64 25.41 -12.26
C ASN A 409 12.72 26.78 -11.56
N GLY A 410 13.73 27.58 -11.91
CA GLY A 410 13.98 28.88 -11.32
C GLY A 410 12.97 29.97 -11.66
N GLU A 411 12.10 29.78 -12.67
CA GLU A 411 11.12 30.78 -13.07
C GLU A 411 10.08 31.01 -11.97
N GLU A 412 9.69 32.27 -11.75
CA GLU A 412 8.72 32.60 -10.70
C GLU A 412 7.36 31.89 -10.90
N LYS A 413 6.94 31.72 -12.16
CA LYS A 413 5.71 31.00 -12.50
C LYS A 413 5.80 29.51 -12.15
N SER A 414 6.94 28.86 -12.36
CA SER A 414 7.14 27.46 -12.02
C SER A 414 7.15 27.27 -10.51
N LEU A 415 7.91 28.09 -9.78
CA LEU A 415 8.02 28.04 -8.32
C LEU A 415 6.66 28.22 -7.63
N THR A 416 5.83 29.14 -8.11
CA THR A 416 4.52 29.46 -7.51
C THR A 416 3.41 28.47 -7.87
N SER A 417 3.56 27.71 -8.95
CA SER A 417 2.56 26.72 -9.37
C SER A 417 2.89 25.29 -8.90
N ILE A 418 4.16 24.88 -8.95
CA ILE A 418 4.56 23.49 -8.66
C ILE A 418 4.82 23.24 -7.17
N LEU A 419 5.55 24.13 -6.48
CA LEU A 419 5.93 23.87 -5.08
C LEU A 419 4.72 23.75 -4.12
N PRO A 420 3.61 24.51 -4.29
CA PRO A 420 2.41 24.27 -3.47
C PRO A 420 1.83 22.87 -3.64
N LEU A 421 1.86 22.31 -4.85
CA LEU A 421 1.40 20.94 -5.12
C LEU A 421 2.31 19.91 -4.45
N VAL A 422 3.64 20.09 -4.57
CA VAL A 422 4.64 19.27 -3.87
C VAL A 422 4.38 19.27 -2.36
N LYS A 423 4.09 20.43 -1.78
CA LYS A 423 3.77 20.56 -0.36
C LYS A 423 2.43 19.91 0.01
N LYS A 424 1.39 20.09 -0.81
CA LYS A 424 0.04 19.54 -0.58
C LYS A 424 0.05 18.01 -0.51
N TYR A 425 0.77 17.37 -1.43
CA TYR A 425 0.78 15.91 -1.55
C TYR A 425 2.00 15.24 -0.90
N GLY A 426 2.92 16.02 -0.33
CA GLY A 426 4.10 15.48 0.37
C GLY A 426 5.15 14.83 -0.53
N ALA A 427 5.23 15.26 -1.79
CA ALA A 427 6.17 14.70 -2.77
C ALA A 427 7.60 15.23 -2.57
N ALA A 428 8.59 14.52 -3.13
CA ALA A 428 9.90 15.09 -3.42
C ALA A 428 9.84 15.88 -4.73
N VAL A 429 10.80 16.77 -4.97
CA VAL A 429 10.83 17.60 -6.19
C VAL A 429 12.23 17.72 -6.77
N VAL A 430 12.34 17.58 -8.10
CA VAL A 430 13.54 17.91 -8.87
C VAL A 430 13.48 19.38 -9.27
N GLY A 431 14.47 20.15 -8.83
CA GLY A 431 14.72 21.52 -9.24
C GLY A 431 15.72 21.57 -10.40
N LEU A 432 15.28 21.98 -11.59
CA LEU A 432 16.15 22.22 -12.73
C LEU A 432 16.83 23.58 -12.58
N THR A 433 18.16 23.61 -12.74
CA THR A 433 18.93 24.88 -12.68
C THR A 433 18.82 25.67 -13.99
N LEU A 434 17.59 26.02 -14.39
CA LEU A 434 17.27 26.94 -15.48
C LEU A 434 16.26 27.99 -15.00
N ASP A 435 16.18 29.11 -15.68
CA ASP A 435 15.25 30.20 -15.38
C ASP A 435 14.76 30.89 -16.66
N GLU A 436 14.25 32.12 -16.54
CA GLU A 436 13.67 32.87 -17.65
C GLU A 436 14.66 33.10 -18.82
N ASP A 437 15.97 33.08 -18.53
CA ASP A 437 17.03 33.22 -19.53
C ASP A 437 17.46 31.87 -20.14
N GLY A 438 16.79 30.77 -19.76
CA GLY A 438 17.06 29.41 -20.21
C GLY A 438 18.12 28.69 -19.38
N ILE A 439 18.87 27.79 -20.02
CA ILE A 439 19.89 26.98 -19.33
C ILE A 439 21.17 27.82 -19.18
N PRO A 440 21.65 28.12 -17.95
CA PRO A 440 22.86 28.89 -17.76
C PRO A 440 24.09 28.13 -18.23
N LYS A 441 25.02 28.85 -18.85
CA LYS A 441 26.31 28.30 -19.30
C LYS A 441 27.29 28.10 -18.15
N THR A 442 27.27 28.99 -17.16
CA THR A 442 28.22 29.01 -16.05
C THR A 442 27.70 28.23 -14.84
N LYS A 443 28.61 27.60 -14.09
CA LYS A 443 28.26 26.88 -12.85
C LYS A 443 27.73 27.82 -11.77
N GLU A 444 28.25 29.04 -11.69
CA GLU A 444 27.88 30.02 -10.66
C GLU A 444 26.40 30.38 -10.75
N LYS A 445 25.88 30.59 -11.96
CA LYS A 445 24.47 30.90 -12.15
C LYS A 445 23.57 29.69 -11.85
N ARG A 446 24.03 28.46 -12.13
CA ARG A 446 23.30 27.24 -11.76
C ARG A 446 23.18 27.08 -10.25
N ILE A 447 24.26 27.37 -9.53
CA ILE A 447 24.28 27.38 -8.06
C ILE A 447 23.28 28.40 -7.51
N GLU A 448 23.30 29.63 -8.03
CA GLU A 448 22.35 30.69 -7.63
C GLU A 448 20.88 30.24 -7.80
N ILE A 449 20.56 29.59 -8.93
CA ILE A 449 19.21 29.06 -9.17
C ILE A 449 18.87 27.92 -8.20
N ALA A 450 19.80 27.01 -7.93
CA ALA A 450 19.59 25.93 -6.97
C ALA A 450 19.31 26.46 -5.55
N GLU A 451 20.05 27.48 -5.10
CA GLU A 451 19.82 28.16 -3.83
C GLU A 451 18.46 28.86 -3.77
N ARG A 452 18.05 29.50 -4.87
CA ARG A 452 16.72 30.11 -5.00
C ARG A 452 15.61 29.06 -4.87
N ILE A 453 15.70 27.95 -5.60
CA ILE A 453 14.72 26.86 -5.52
C ILE A 453 14.63 26.31 -4.09
N LEU A 454 15.78 26.00 -3.46
CA LEU A 454 15.83 25.51 -2.09
C LEU A 454 15.19 26.49 -1.11
N SER A 455 15.51 27.78 -1.21
CA SER A 455 14.99 28.81 -0.32
C SER A 455 13.47 28.92 -0.41
N ARG A 456 12.92 28.82 -1.63
CA ARG A 456 11.46 28.85 -1.87
C ARG A 456 10.76 27.59 -1.35
N ALA A 457 11.36 26.42 -1.55
CA ALA A 457 10.83 25.16 -1.02
C ALA A 457 10.78 25.18 0.52
N LEU A 458 11.85 25.62 1.18
CA LEU A 458 11.93 25.73 2.64
C LEU A 458 10.89 26.72 3.19
N ALA A 459 10.66 27.85 2.51
CA ALA A 459 9.67 28.84 2.91
C ALA A 459 8.23 28.28 2.90
N LEU A 460 7.93 27.30 2.04
CA LEU A 460 6.65 26.58 2.00
C LEU A 460 6.61 25.38 2.98
N GLY A 461 7.70 25.11 3.69
CA GLY A 461 7.80 23.98 4.61
C GLY A 461 7.99 22.63 3.91
N ILE A 462 8.55 22.63 2.70
CA ILE A 462 9.10 21.41 2.07
C ILE A 462 10.49 21.18 2.68
N PRO A 463 10.76 20.01 3.28
CA PRO A 463 12.01 19.79 3.98
C PRO A 463 13.16 19.66 2.99
N ARG A 464 14.37 20.09 3.39
CA ARG A 464 15.59 20.03 2.57
C ARG A 464 15.82 18.66 1.94
N LYS A 465 15.56 17.58 2.69
CA LYS A 465 15.73 16.19 2.24
C LYS A 465 14.86 15.79 1.05
N ASP A 466 13.84 16.57 0.71
CA ASP A 466 12.89 16.31 -0.39
C ASP A 466 13.13 17.24 -1.60
N VAL A 467 14.17 18.08 -1.56
CA VAL A 467 14.59 18.93 -2.67
C VAL A 467 15.82 18.32 -3.33
N TYR A 468 15.66 17.87 -4.57
CA TYR A 468 16.74 17.32 -5.39
C TYR A 468 17.07 18.31 -6.50
N ILE A 469 18.33 18.41 -6.92
CA ILE A 469 18.74 19.38 -7.94
C ILE A 469 19.30 18.67 -9.16
N ASP A 470 18.76 19.01 -10.32
CA ASP A 470 19.35 18.69 -11.62
C ASP A 470 20.14 19.91 -12.12
N CYS A 471 21.47 19.76 -12.16
CA CYS A 471 22.40 20.79 -12.61
C CYS A 471 22.42 20.98 -14.12
N LEU A 472 21.64 20.20 -14.88
CA LEU A 472 21.47 20.15 -16.33
C LEU A 472 22.77 19.89 -17.10
N THR A 473 22.82 18.85 -17.91
CA THR A 473 23.96 18.68 -18.83
C THR A 473 23.87 19.66 -20.00
N LEU A 474 24.99 20.27 -20.38
CA LEU A 474 25.10 20.89 -21.69
C LEU A 474 25.61 19.88 -22.71
N THR A 475 25.01 19.86 -23.90
CA THR A 475 25.46 18.98 -24.97
C THR A 475 26.88 19.33 -25.41
N VAL A 476 27.80 18.36 -25.35
CA VAL A 476 29.23 18.57 -25.68
C VAL A 476 29.43 19.08 -27.10
N SER A 477 28.60 18.67 -28.06
CA SER A 477 28.69 19.11 -29.46
C SER A 477 28.41 20.60 -29.66
N ALA A 478 27.69 21.25 -28.74
CA ALA A 478 27.29 22.65 -28.86
C ALA A 478 28.02 23.57 -27.87
N GLU A 479 28.31 23.08 -26.66
CA GLU A 479 28.82 23.89 -25.54
C GLU A 479 30.04 23.21 -24.88
N GLN A 480 30.99 22.76 -25.70
CA GLN A 480 32.15 21.96 -25.26
C GLN A 480 32.95 22.60 -24.11
N GLU A 481 33.15 23.92 -24.16
CA GLU A 481 33.89 24.68 -23.13
C GLU A 481 33.21 24.63 -21.76
N ASN A 482 31.88 24.48 -21.73
CA ASN A 482 31.06 24.55 -20.53
C ASN A 482 30.56 23.18 -20.05
N ALA A 483 30.71 22.12 -20.86
CA ALA A 483 30.17 20.79 -20.56
C ALA A 483 30.66 20.23 -19.21
N ALA A 484 31.95 20.44 -18.89
CA ALA A 484 32.54 20.02 -17.61
C ALA A 484 31.98 20.77 -16.39
N GLY A 485 31.45 21.98 -16.57
CA GLY A 485 30.89 22.80 -15.49
C GLY A 485 29.72 22.13 -14.76
N THR A 486 29.03 21.20 -15.42
CA THR A 486 27.96 20.37 -14.81
C THR A 486 28.50 19.55 -13.63
N LEU A 487 29.70 18.97 -13.76
CA LEU A 487 30.31 18.13 -12.72
C LEU A 487 30.68 18.95 -11.47
N GLU A 488 31.20 20.16 -11.70
CA GLU A 488 31.54 21.08 -10.61
C GLU A 488 30.29 21.58 -9.88
N ALA A 489 29.20 21.84 -10.61
CA ALA A 489 27.91 22.20 -10.01
C ALA A 489 27.32 21.05 -9.17
N ILE A 490 27.35 19.81 -9.67
CA ILE A 490 26.92 18.61 -8.92
C ILE A 490 27.69 18.51 -7.60
N LYS A 491 29.02 18.65 -7.68
CA LYS A 491 29.88 18.61 -6.49
C LYS A 491 29.52 19.68 -5.46
N TYR A 492 29.29 20.91 -5.91
CA TYR A 492 28.89 22.01 -5.03
C TYR A 492 27.53 21.73 -4.36
N VAL A 493 26.53 21.31 -5.13
CA VAL A 493 25.20 20.98 -4.59
C VAL A 493 25.29 19.87 -3.52
N LYS A 494 26.14 18.88 -3.77
CA LYS A 494 26.33 17.74 -2.86
C LYS A 494 27.05 18.14 -1.57
N GLU A 495 28.19 18.81 -1.69
CA GLU A 495 29.09 19.09 -0.56
C GLU A 495 28.67 20.33 0.24
N GLU A 496 28.25 21.40 -0.45
CA GLU A 496 27.97 22.70 0.18
C GLU A 496 26.49 22.88 0.52
N LEU A 497 25.58 22.53 -0.41
CA LEU A 497 24.13 22.63 -0.15
C LEU A 497 23.57 21.42 0.62
N GLY A 498 24.30 20.29 0.62
CA GLY A 498 23.88 19.05 1.27
C GLY A 498 22.62 18.43 0.68
N LEU A 499 22.36 18.68 -0.62
CA LEU A 499 21.17 18.17 -1.32
C LEU A 499 21.47 16.87 -2.07
N LYS A 500 20.41 16.18 -2.49
CA LYS A 500 20.53 15.10 -3.47
C LYS A 500 20.61 15.69 -4.86
N THR A 501 21.39 15.05 -5.72
CA THR A 501 21.54 15.47 -7.13
C THR A 501 20.92 14.45 -8.06
N VAL A 502 20.22 14.93 -9.08
CA VAL A 502 19.61 14.16 -10.17
C VAL A 502 20.26 14.59 -11.47
N LEU A 503 20.33 13.72 -12.48
CA LEU A 503 20.85 14.12 -13.77
C LEU A 503 20.34 13.23 -14.90
N GLY A 504 19.79 13.85 -15.95
CA GLY A 504 19.60 13.22 -17.26
C GLY A 504 20.94 12.96 -17.96
N VAL A 505 21.53 11.78 -17.75
CA VAL A 505 22.91 11.49 -18.19
C VAL A 505 23.03 11.45 -19.71
N SER A 506 22.01 10.95 -20.39
CA SER A 506 21.98 10.74 -21.84
C SER A 506 22.10 12.04 -22.67
N ASN A 507 21.82 13.20 -22.06
CA ASN A 507 21.76 14.49 -22.74
C ASN A 507 23.15 15.03 -23.14
N ILE A 508 24.22 14.65 -22.43
CA ILE A 508 25.60 15.09 -22.68
C ILE A 508 26.09 14.82 -24.11
N SER A 509 25.61 13.74 -24.73
CA SER A 509 26.14 13.17 -25.97
C SER A 509 25.32 13.49 -27.23
N PHE A 510 24.27 14.31 -27.13
CA PHE A 510 23.45 14.64 -28.30
C PHE A 510 24.29 15.20 -29.46
N GLY A 511 24.00 14.74 -30.68
CA GLY A 511 24.71 15.17 -31.89
C GLY A 511 26.10 14.56 -32.10
N LEU A 512 26.58 13.66 -31.23
CA LEU A 512 27.88 12.98 -31.37
C LEU A 512 27.73 11.48 -31.73
N PRO A 513 28.68 10.89 -32.46
CA PRO A 513 28.71 9.44 -32.71
C PRO A 513 29.07 8.66 -31.45
N ASN A 514 28.71 7.37 -31.40
CA ASN A 514 29.04 6.45 -30.29
C ASN A 514 28.67 7.00 -28.91
N ARG A 515 27.44 7.52 -28.79
CA ARG A 515 26.91 8.17 -27.58
C ARG A 515 27.11 7.37 -26.29
N SER A 516 27.02 6.04 -26.35
CA SER A 516 27.22 5.15 -25.19
C SER A 516 28.60 5.35 -24.54
N ILE A 517 29.65 5.53 -25.34
CA ILE A 517 31.02 5.74 -24.84
C ILE A 517 31.10 7.06 -24.06
N ILE A 518 30.42 8.10 -24.50
CA ILE A 518 30.41 9.40 -23.81
C ILE A 518 29.57 9.26 -22.53
N ASN A 519 28.36 8.70 -22.64
CA ASN A 519 27.42 8.59 -21.53
C ASN A 519 27.99 7.81 -20.34
N HIS A 520 28.59 6.62 -20.56
CA HIS A 520 29.07 5.79 -19.46
C HIS A 520 30.32 6.37 -18.74
N ASN A 521 31.20 7.07 -19.47
CA ASN A 521 32.36 7.73 -18.87
C ASN A 521 31.93 8.97 -18.10
N PHE A 522 31.02 9.76 -18.69
CA PHE A 522 30.46 10.92 -18.02
C PHE A 522 29.69 10.52 -16.76
N LEU A 523 28.95 9.41 -16.79
CA LEU A 523 28.28 8.84 -15.60
C LEU A 523 29.27 8.57 -14.47
N GLN A 524 30.40 7.90 -14.75
CA GLN A 524 31.44 7.66 -13.74
C GLN A 524 31.96 8.96 -13.12
N MET A 525 32.19 9.98 -13.94
CA MET A 525 32.63 11.29 -13.45
C MET A 525 31.53 11.95 -12.60
N ALA A 526 30.28 11.90 -13.02
CA ALA A 526 29.17 12.48 -12.27
C ALA A 526 28.94 11.78 -10.93
N LEU A 527 29.03 10.45 -10.88
CA LEU A 527 28.94 9.66 -9.65
C LEU A 527 30.07 10.02 -8.66
N THR A 528 31.30 10.20 -9.13
CA THR A 528 32.41 10.63 -8.26
C THR A 528 32.28 12.08 -7.79
N CYS A 529 31.59 12.94 -8.55
CA CYS A 529 31.23 14.29 -8.12
C CYS A 529 30.02 14.35 -7.17
N GLY A 530 29.26 13.26 -6.99
CA GLY A 530 28.17 13.20 -6.01
C GLY A 530 26.79 12.89 -6.57
N LEU A 531 26.67 12.48 -7.83
CA LEU A 531 25.38 12.09 -8.45
C LEU A 531 24.68 10.96 -7.67
N ASP A 532 23.47 11.23 -7.17
CA ASP A 532 22.65 10.25 -6.43
C ASP A 532 21.62 9.56 -7.34
N LEU A 533 21.03 10.30 -8.27
CA LEU A 533 19.89 9.82 -9.06
C LEU A 533 20.15 9.99 -10.57
N PRO A 534 20.92 9.09 -11.20
CA PRO A 534 21.05 9.08 -12.65
C PRO A 534 19.71 8.68 -13.31
N ILE A 535 19.17 9.57 -14.15
CA ILE A 535 18.11 9.23 -15.11
C ILE A 535 18.78 8.66 -16.35
N MET A 536 18.54 7.39 -16.62
CA MET A 536 19.22 6.64 -17.68
C MET A 536 18.42 5.41 -18.14
N ASN A 537 18.80 4.84 -19.28
CA ASN A 537 18.25 3.57 -19.75
C ASN A 537 18.91 2.40 -19.00
N PRO A 538 18.19 1.66 -18.14
CA PRO A 538 18.75 0.50 -17.43
C PRO A 538 19.09 -0.65 -18.36
N GLY A 539 18.49 -0.73 -19.56
CA GLY A 539 18.82 -1.73 -20.56
C GLY A 539 20.17 -1.54 -21.26
N SER A 540 20.98 -0.55 -20.86
CA SER A 540 22.37 -0.38 -21.34
C SER A 540 23.34 -1.05 -20.36
N PRO A 541 23.97 -2.19 -20.74
CA PRO A 541 24.88 -2.91 -19.87
C PRO A 541 26.04 -2.05 -19.38
N GLU A 542 26.59 -1.20 -20.23
CA GLU A 542 27.74 -0.35 -19.92
C GLU A 542 27.41 0.69 -18.84
N MET A 543 26.19 1.23 -18.88
CA MET A 543 25.72 2.20 -17.89
C MET A 543 25.44 1.51 -16.54
N MET A 544 24.84 0.31 -16.56
CA MET A 544 24.60 -0.48 -15.35
C MET A 544 25.90 -0.94 -14.69
N GLN A 545 26.86 -1.41 -15.50
CA GLN A 545 28.22 -1.73 -15.06
C GLN A 545 28.89 -0.53 -14.41
N ALA A 546 28.71 0.67 -14.95
CA ALA A 546 29.29 1.87 -14.37
C ALA A 546 28.79 2.12 -12.93
N VAL A 547 27.47 2.02 -12.70
CA VAL A 547 26.90 2.16 -11.35
C VAL A 547 27.37 1.03 -10.43
N ALA A 548 27.39 -0.22 -10.91
CA ALA A 548 27.82 -1.38 -10.11
C ALA A 548 29.31 -1.27 -9.69
N VAL A 549 30.19 -0.89 -10.62
CA VAL A 549 31.62 -0.68 -10.35
C VAL A 549 31.83 0.49 -9.39
N TYR A 550 31.06 1.57 -9.54
CA TYR A 550 31.11 2.67 -8.57
C TYR A 550 30.74 2.19 -7.16
N LYS A 551 29.62 1.47 -7.02
CA LYS A 551 29.18 0.92 -5.72
C LYS A 551 30.23 -0.03 -5.13
N LEU A 552 30.88 -0.84 -5.95
CA LEU A 552 31.98 -1.71 -5.54
C LEU A 552 33.18 -0.92 -5.00
N ILE A 553 33.72 0.02 -5.80
CA ILE A 553 34.92 0.79 -5.46
C ILE A 553 34.69 1.69 -4.25
N MET A 554 33.51 2.30 -4.14
CA MET A 554 33.14 3.20 -3.05
C MET A 554 32.72 2.48 -1.77
N ASN A 555 32.91 1.16 -1.69
CA ASN A 555 32.59 0.32 -0.53
C ASN A 555 31.09 0.39 -0.11
N ILE A 556 30.22 0.59 -1.10
CA ILE A 556 28.76 0.51 -0.95
C ILE A 556 28.33 -0.96 -1.08
N ASP A 557 28.85 -1.68 -2.06
CA ASP A 557 28.70 -3.14 -2.19
C ASP A 557 29.67 -3.86 -1.24
N LYS A 558 29.29 -3.98 0.03
CA LYS A 558 30.12 -4.58 1.08
C LYS A 558 30.38 -6.06 0.79
N GLY A 559 31.65 -6.42 0.74
CA GLY A 559 32.08 -7.79 0.42
C GLY A 559 31.92 -8.17 -1.05
N SER A 560 31.66 -7.19 -1.93
CA SER A 560 31.51 -7.39 -3.38
C SER A 560 30.36 -8.34 -3.75
N MET A 561 29.36 -8.49 -2.87
CA MET A 561 28.33 -9.51 -2.98
C MET A 561 27.44 -9.29 -4.20
N ALA A 562 26.97 -8.07 -4.42
CA ALA A 562 26.14 -7.74 -5.56
C ALA A 562 26.93 -7.86 -6.87
N TYR A 563 28.18 -7.39 -6.88
CA TYR A 563 29.06 -7.50 -8.04
C TYR A 563 29.35 -8.96 -8.41
N ILE A 564 29.74 -9.80 -7.44
CA ILE A 564 29.99 -11.23 -7.69
C ILE A 564 28.72 -11.91 -8.20
N LYS A 565 27.56 -11.66 -7.58
CA LYS A 565 26.28 -12.23 -8.02
C LYS A 565 25.98 -11.89 -9.50
N ASN A 566 26.25 -10.66 -9.91
CA ASN A 566 25.92 -10.19 -11.25
C ASN A 566 26.94 -10.60 -12.32
N TYR A 567 28.22 -10.85 -11.96
CA TYR A 567 29.30 -11.04 -12.92
C TYR A 567 30.09 -12.37 -12.79
N SER A 568 29.81 -13.24 -11.81
CA SER A 568 30.56 -14.49 -11.62
C SER A 568 30.43 -15.51 -12.76
N GLY A 569 29.42 -15.36 -13.63
CA GLY A 569 29.20 -16.21 -14.80
C GLY A 569 29.95 -15.77 -16.07
N GLU A 570 30.48 -14.54 -16.10
CA GLU A 570 31.21 -13.99 -17.24
C GLU A 570 32.71 -14.31 -17.12
N VAL A 571 33.06 -15.60 -17.25
CA VAL A 571 34.46 -15.97 -17.44
C VAL A 571 34.86 -15.58 -18.86
N VAL A 572 35.48 -14.41 -18.97
CA VAL A 572 36.30 -14.01 -20.11
C VAL A 572 37.32 -15.12 -20.37
N THR A 573 37.27 -15.70 -21.57
CA THR A 573 38.24 -16.66 -22.08
C THR A 573 39.66 -16.15 -21.92
N SER A 574 40.33 -16.58 -20.85
CA SER A 574 41.77 -16.52 -20.71
C SER A 574 42.23 -17.71 -19.88
N THR A 575 43.19 -18.42 -20.44
CA THR A 575 43.74 -19.72 -20.06
C THR A 575 44.24 -19.79 -18.62
N VAL A 576 43.52 -20.49 -17.73
CA VAL A 576 44.11 -21.33 -16.66
C VAL A 576 43.15 -22.49 -16.37
N SER A 577 43.67 -23.71 -16.49
CA SER A 577 43.02 -24.97 -16.19
C SER A 577 42.77 -25.13 -14.69
N GLY A 578 41.50 -25.20 -14.29
CA GLY A 578 41.04 -25.61 -12.96
C GLY A 578 39.59 -26.06 -13.02
N ASN A 579 39.31 -27.30 -12.61
CA ASN A 579 37.97 -27.89 -12.62
C ASN A 579 36.97 -27.04 -11.81
N PRO A 580 35.82 -26.60 -12.37
CA PRO A 580 34.75 -26.06 -11.58
C PRO A 580 33.89 -27.19 -11.02
N THR A 581 33.82 -27.28 -9.69
CA THR A 581 32.72 -27.92 -8.97
C THR A 581 31.42 -27.21 -9.32
N SER A 582 30.41 -27.99 -9.70
CA SER A 582 29.07 -27.56 -10.08
C SER A 582 28.37 -26.81 -8.95
N ALA A 583 28.36 -25.49 -9.02
CA ALA A 583 27.37 -24.68 -8.32
C ALA A 583 26.05 -24.78 -9.12
N GLU A 584 24.99 -25.22 -8.47
CA GLU A 584 23.63 -25.18 -9.02
C GLU A 584 23.30 -23.74 -9.42
N LYS A 585 22.99 -23.54 -10.70
CA LYS A 585 22.45 -22.25 -11.17
C LYS A 585 21.07 -22.06 -10.53
N PRO A 586 20.71 -20.86 -10.07
CA PRO A 586 19.32 -20.53 -9.76
C PRO A 586 18.45 -20.86 -10.97
N GLN A 587 17.34 -21.57 -10.77
CA GLN A 587 16.40 -21.88 -11.83
C GLN A 587 15.91 -20.57 -12.44
N GLN A 588 16.24 -20.33 -13.70
CA GLN A 588 15.91 -19.08 -14.39
C GLN A 588 14.38 -19.04 -14.57
N GLU A 589 13.75 -17.97 -14.09
CA GLU A 589 12.32 -17.70 -14.26
C GLU A 589 11.95 -17.82 -15.74
N SER A 590 10.87 -18.54 -16.06
CA SER A 590 10.42 -18.66 -17.45
C SER A 590 9.79 -17.34 -17.93
N GLU A 591 9.76 -17.09 -19.24
CA GLU A 591 9.11 -15.87 -19.79
C GLU A 591 7.61 -15.81 -19.45
N VAL A 592 6.94 -16.98 -19.37
CA VAL A 592 5.52 -17.08 -18.96
C VAL A 592 5.36 -16.74 -17.50
N GLU A 593 6.22 -17.30 -16.64
CA GLU A 593 6.23 -17.00 -15.21
C GLU A 593 6.46 -15.51 -14.95
N TYR A 594 7.43 -14.92 -15.65
CA TYR A 594 7.69 -13.49 -15.59
C TYR A 594 6.47 -12.67 -16.02
N ALA A 595 5.79 -13.05 -17.11
CA ALA A 595 4.61 -12.34 -17.57
C ALA A 595 3.47 -12.40 -16.54
N ILE A 596 3.25 -13.55 -15.92
CA ILE A 596 2.22 -13.73 -14.87
C ILE A 596 2.57 -12.92 -13.62
N ASN A 597 3.81 -13.03 -13.13
CA ASN A 597 4.26 -12.35 -11.91
C ASN A 597 4.24 -10.82 -12.01
N ASN A 598 4.34 -10.28 -13.23
CA ASN A 598 4.39 -8.84 -13.49
C ASN A 598 3.10 -8.30 -14.16
N GLY A 599 2.02 -9.08 -14.20
CA GLY A 599 0.74 -8.56 -14.70
C GLY A 599 0.65 -8.34 -16.22
N LEU A 600 1.54 -8.95 -17.00
CA LEU A 600 1.69 -8.67 -18.43
C LEU A 600 0.74 -9.53 -19.27
N GLY A 601 -0.57 -9.22 -19.21
CA GLY A 601 -1.65 -9.95 -19.87
C GLY A 601 -1.41 -10.26 -21.35
N ALA A 602 -1.23 -9.23 -22.18
CA ALA A 602 -1.02 -9.39 -23.62
C ALA A 602 0.23 -10.24 -23.94
N LYS A 603 1.35 -10.02 -23.22
CA LYS A 603 2.57 -10.81 -23.39
C LYS A 603 2.35 -12.26 -22.97
N CYS A 604 1.61 -12.48 -21.88
CA CYS A 604 1.26 -13.82 -21.40
C CYS A 604 0.43 -14.57 -22.46
N ARG A 605 -0.56 -13.91 -23.09
CA ARG A 605 -1.35 -14.51 -24.18
C ARG A 605 -0.46 -14.96 -25.33
N GLU A 606 0.41 -14.09 -25.83
CA GLU A 606 1.35 -14.41 -26.93
C GLU A 606 2.26 -15.60 -26.59
N LEU A 607 2.79 -15.63 -25.36
CA LEU A 607 3.66 -16.72 -24.91
C LEU A 607 2.91 -18.05 -24.81
N ILE A 608 1.66 -18.04 -24.33
CA ILE A 608 0.83 -19.25 -24.21
C ILE A 608 0.40 -19.76 -25.57
N GLU A 609 0.01 -18.89 -26.52
CA GLU A 609 -0.26 -19.27 -27.91
C GLU A 609 0.93 -20.02 -28.51
N LYS A 610 2.14 -19.52 -28.26
CA LYS A 610 3.38 -20.16 -28.72
C LYS A 610 3.67 -21.50 -28.02
N GLU A 611 3.35 -21.67 -26.74
CA GLU A 611 3.47 -22.98 -26.08
C GLU A 611 2.48 -24.00 -26.67
N LEU A 612 1.25 -23.57 -26.95
CA LEU A 612 0.18 -24.39 -27.54
C LEU A 612 0.45 -24.83 -28.99
N ASP A 613 1.42 -24.23 -29.68
CA ASP A 613 1.88 -24.72 -30.98
C ASP A 613 2.65 -26.05 -30.88
N SER A 614 3.16 -26.38 -29.69
CA SER A 614 4.05 -27.54 -29.48
C SER A 614 3.64 -28.47 -28.33
N ARG A 615 2.67 -28.06 -27.49
CA ARG A 615 2.23 -28.80 -26.30
C ARG A 615 0.72 -28.89 -26.25
N GLU A 616 0.21 -29.97 -25.66
CA GLU A 616 -1.22 -30.15 -25.43
C GLU A 616 -1.76 -29.15 -24.39
N PRO A 617 -3.00 -28.63 -24.53
CA PRO A 617 -3.61 -27.70 -23.58
C PRO A 617 -3.51 -28.11 -22.10
N LEU A 618 -3.79 -29.38 -21.79
CA LEU A 618 -3.71 -29.91 -20.43
C LEU A 618 -2.28 -29.98 -19.89
N ASP A 619 -1.28 -30.13 -20.76
CA ASP A 619 0.12 -30.14 -20.37
C ASP A 619 0.60 -28.74 -19.98
N VAL A 620 0.20 -27.72 -20.75
CA VAL A 620 0.47 -26.31 -20.42
C VAL A 620 -0.18 -25.92 -19.08
N ILE A 621 -1.42 -26.34 -18.84
CA ILE A 621 -2.10 -26.09 -17.55
C ILE A 621 -1.32 -26.75 -16.40
N ASN A 622 -1.11 -28.07 -16.46
CA ASN A 622 -0.60 -28.82 -15.31
C ASN A 622 0.89 -28.60 -15.04
N ASN A 623 1.69 -28.37 -16.09
CA ASN A 623 3.14 -28.29 -15.98
C ASN A 623 3.71 -26.88 -16.18
N THR A 624 2.90 -25.90 -16.62
CA THR A 624 3.32 -24.48 -16.68
C THR A 624 2.51 -23.63 -15.69
N LEU A 625 1.20 -23.52 -15.86
CA LEU A 625 0.38 -22.56 -15.10
C LEU A 625 0.22 -22.92 -13.62
N ILE A 626 -0.14 -24.18 -13.30
CA ILE A 626 -0.34 -24.60 -11.89
C ILE A 626 0.95 -24.43 -11.06
N PRO A 627 2.15 -24.85 -11.51
CA PRO A 627 3.38 -24.62 -10.76
C PRO A 627 3.71 -23.14 -10.49
N ILE A 628 3.36 -22.25 -11.42
CA ILE A 628 3.54 -20.79 -11.26
C ILE A 628 2.58 -20.27 -10.17
N LEU A 629 1.30 -20.65 -10.23
CA LEU A 629 0.29 -20.27 -9.24
C LEU A 629 0.58 -20.84 -7.85
N ASP A 630 1.04 -22.09 -7.77
CA ASP A 630 1.47 -22.72 -6.51
C ASP A 630 2.66 -21.97 -5.88
N ARG A 631 3.57 -21.43 -6.71
CA ARG A 631 4.70 -20.61 -6.23
C ARG A 631 4.22 -19.24 -5.75
N ALA A 632 3.37 -18.56 -6.52
CA ALA A 632 2.77 -17.29 -6.11
C ALA A 632 1.99 -17.42 -4.78
N GLY A 633 1.27 -18.52 -4.59
CA GLY A 633 0.60 -18.84 -3.32
C GLY A 633 1.57 -19.07 -2.17
N LYS A 634 2.68 -19.80 -2.39
CA LYS A 634 3.73 -19.99 -1.37
C LYS A 634 4.43 -18.68 -1.01
N ASP A 635 4.69 -17.82 -1.98
CA ASP A 635 5.31 -16.52 -1.75
C ASP A 635 4.38 -15.61 -0.95
N PHE A 636 3.06 -15.71 -1.15
CA PHE A 636 2.06 -15.00 -0.35
C PHE A 636 2.04 -15.50 1.10
N GLU A 637 2.02 -16.82 1.31
CA GLU A 637 2.10 -17.45 2.64
C GLU A 637 3.40 -17.07 3.38
N ALA A 638 4.50 -16.95 2.66
CA ALA A 638 5.80 -16.54 3.19
C ALA A 638 5.90 -15.03 3.45
N GLY A 639 4.87 -14.24 3.09
CA GLY A 639 4.89 -12.78 3.18
C GLY A 639 5.88 -12.11 2.23
N ILE A 640 6.28 -12.80 1.15
CA ILE A 640 7.15 -12.31 0.08
C ILE A 640 6.33 -11.48 -0.91
N THR A 641 5.14 -11.97 -1.27
CA THR A 641 4.15 -11.24 -2.08
C THR A 641 2.92 -10.90 -1.23
N PHE A 642 2.17 -9.88 -1.64
CA PHE A 642 0.96 -9.46 -0.95
C PHE A 642 -0.26 -9.58 -1.86
N ILE A 643 -1.45 -9.28 -1.33
CA ILE A 643 -2.72 -9.47 -2.02
C ILE A 643 -2.76 -8.80 -3.40
N PRO A 644 -2.28 -7.55 -3.60
CA PRO A 644 -2.23 -6.94 -4.93
C PRO A 644 -1.49 -7.81 -5.94
N GLN A 645 -0.30 -8.30 -5.58
CA GLN A 645 0.53 -9.14 -6.46
C GLN A 645 -0.11 -10.51 -6.70
N LEU A 646 -0.73 -11.11 -5.68
CA LEU A 646 -1.46 -12.38 -5.83
C LEU A 646 -2.65 -12.23 -6.77
N MET A 647 -3.43 -11.16 -6.64
CA MET A 647 -4.57 -10.86 -7.52
C MET A 647 -4.12 -10.54 -8.95
N LEU A 648 -2.97 -9.88 -9.11
CA LEU A 648 -2.35 -9.63 -10.39
C LEU A 648 -1.93 -10.93 -11.09
N CYS A 649 -1.23 -11.82 -10.37
CA CYS A 649 -0.84 -13.13 -10.87
C CYS A 649 -2.07 -13.94 -11.30
N ALA A 650 -3.08 -13.98 -10.44
CA ALA A 650 -4.36 -14.62 -10.69
C ALA A 650 -5.05 -14.11 -11.96
N SER A 651 -5.22 -12.80 -12.08
CA SER A 651 -5.89 -12.19 -13.25
C SER A 651 -5.12 -12.41 -14.56
N THR A 652 -3.79 -12.42 -14.52
CA THR A 652 -2.94 -12.69 -15.69
C THR A 652 -2.97 -14.17 -16.06
N ALA A 653 -2.96 -15.06 -15.07
CA ALA A 653 -3.13 -16.48 -15.29
C ALA A 653 -4.51 -16.81 -15.87
N GLN A 654 -5.58 -16.12 -15.46
CA GLN A 654 -6.91 -16.27 -16.05
C GLN A 654 -6.89 -15.94 -17.55
N GLN A 655 -6.21 -14.87 -17.97
CA GLN A 655 -6.05 -14.57 -19.40
C GLN A 655 -5.29 -15.68 -20.15
N ALA A 656 -4.32 -16.33 -19.50
CA ALA A 656 -3.67 -17.51 -20.06
C ALA A 656 -4.63 -18.70 -20.19
N PHE A 657 -5.45 -18.97 -19.17
CA PHE A 657 -6.49 -20.00 -19.22
C PHE A 657 -7.52 -19.74 -20.31
N ASP A 658 -7.92 -18.49 -20.52
CA ASP A 658 -8.87 -18.12 -21.57
C ASP A 658 -8.35 -18.49 -22.97
N VAL A 659 -7.07 -18.21 -23.25
CA VAL A 659 -6.41 -18.62 -24.51
C VAL A 659 -6.39 -20.15 -24.67
N ILE A 660 -6.08 -20.88 -23.60
CA ILE A 660 -6.08 -22.35 -23.61
C ILE A 660 -7.50 -22.88 -23.85
N LYS A 661 -8.51 -22.25 -23.24
CA LYS A 661 -9.92 -22.61 -23.39
C LYS A 661 -10.41 -22.37 -24.82
N GLU A 662 -10.10 -21.22 -25.41
CA GLU A 662 -10.40 -20.92 -26.82
C GLU A 662 -9.83 -22.00 -27.75
N LYS A 663 -8.63 -22.52 -27.46
CA LYS A 663 -7.99 -23.60 -28.22
C LYS A 663 -8.70 -24.95 -28.04
N ILE A 664 -9.11 -25.30 -26.82
CA ILE A 664 -9.85 -26.55 -26.51
C ILE A 664 -11.23 -26.53 -27.18
N GLU A 665 -11.95 -25.40 -27.09
CA GLU A 665 -13.26 -25.22 -27.73
C GLU A 665 -13.15 -25.31 -29.25
N ALA A 666 -12.12 -24.70 -29.85
CA ALA A 666 -11.83 -24.84 -31.27
C ALA A 666 -11.50 -26.28 -31.70
N ALA A 667 -10.99 -27.11 -30.77
CA ALA A 667 -10.73 -28.53 -30.98
C ALA A 667 -11.96 -29.44 -30.72
N GLY A 668 -13.11 -28.87 -30.32
CA GLY A 668 -14.36 -29.62 -30.11
C GLY A 668 -14.34 -30.57 -28.92
N THR A 669 -13.46 -30.35 -27.94
CA THR A 669 -13.35 -31.16 -26.72
C THR A 669 -14.26 -30.58 -25.63
N GLU A 670 -15.15 -31.39 -25.04
CA GLU A 670 -15.98 -30.95 -23.91
C GLU A 670 -15.11 -30.58 -22.69
N GLN A 671 -15.49 -29.47 -22.06
CA GLN A 671 -14.82 -28.90 -20.90
C GLN A 671 -14.91 -29.86 -19.70
N VAL A 672 -13.78 -30.27 -19.12
CA VAL A 672 -13.77 -31.04 -17.87
C VAL A 672 -13.44 -30.10 -16.71
N SER A 673 -14.48 -29.55 -16.08
CA SER A 673 -14.35 -28.88 -14.78
C SER A 673 -13.77 -29.87 -13.76
N ARG A 674 -12.87 -29.40 -12.88
CA ARG A 674 -12.35 -30.25 -11.79
C ARG A 674 -13.38 -30.53 -10.72
N GLY A 675 -14.45 -29.74 -10.66
CA GLY A 675 -15.52 -29.87 -9.67
C GLY A 675 -16.16 -28.53 -9.34
N THR A 676 -17.35 -28.58 -8.76
CA THR A 676 -18.10 -27.38 -8.33
C THR A 676 -17.91 -27.14 -6.83
N ILE A 677 -17.73 -25.90 -6.38
CA ILE A 677 -17.57 -25.56 -4.96
C ILE A 677 -18.53 -24.42 -4.61
N VAL A 678 -19.24 -24.54 -3.50
CA VAL A 678 -20.08 -23.45 -2.96
C VAL A 678 -19.27 -22.67 -1.94
N ILE A 679 -19.30 -21.34 -2.02
CA ILE A 679 -18.65 -20.47 -1.04
C ILE A 679 -19.62 -19.41 -0.50
N ALA A 680 -19.50 -19.08 0.78
CA ALA A 680 -20.35 -18.08 1.43
C ALA A 680 -19.66 -17.40 2.62
N THR A 681 -19.92 -16.11 2.83
CA THR A 681 -19.68 -15.48 4.13
C THR A 681 -20.92 -15.72 5.00
N VAL A 682 -20.71 -16.21 6.21
CA VAL A 682 -21.79 -16.66 7.10
C VAL A 682 -22.71 -15.50 7.51
N LYS A 683 -23.92 -15.84 7.95
CA LYS A 683 -24.91 -14.89 8.45
C LYS A 683 -24.32 -13.93 9.49
N GLY A 684 -24.69 -12.66 9.38
CA GLY A 684 -24.22 -11.57 10.22
C GLY A 684 -22.85 -11.03 9.84
N ASP A 685 -22.15 -11.65 8.88
CA ASP A 685 -20.83 -11.22 8.44
C ASP A 685 -20.86 -10.68 7.00
N ILE A 686 -20.45 -9.42 6.86
CA ILE A 686 -20.42 -8.71 5.58
C ILE A 686 -19.02 -8.63 4.96
N HIS A 687 -18.00 -9.17 5.64
CA HIS A 687 -16.63 -9.12 5.17
C HIS A 687 -16.42 -10.28 4.19
N ASP A 688 -16.33 -9.94 2.91
CA ASP A 688 -16.25 -10.90 1.81
C ASP A 688 -14.92 -10.87 1.07
N ILE A 689 -13.96 -10.06 1.51
CA ILE A 689 -12.64 -9.96 0.86
C ILE A 689 -11.94 -11.32 0.85
N GLY A 690 -11.81 -11.99 2.01
CA GLY A 690 -11.19 -13.31 2.09
C GLY A 690 -11.89 -14.35 1.22
N LYS A 691 -13.23 -14.42 1.28
CA LYS A 691 -14.05 -15.29 0.42
C LYS A 691 -13.82 -15.01 -1.07
N ASN A 692 -13.77 -13.75 -1.48
CA ASN A 692 -13.56 -13.36 -2.87
C ASN A 692 -12.14 -13.70 -3.36
N ILE A 693 -11.13 -13.63 -2.48
CA ILE A 693 -9.78 -14.11 -2.81
C ILE A 693 -9.81 -15.63 -3.03
N VAL A 694 -10.41 -16.39 -2.10
CA VAL A 694 -10.55 -17.85 -2.24
C VAL A 694 -11.31 -18.21 -3.51
N LYS A 695 -12.37 -17.48 -3.85
CA LYS A 695 -13.11 -17.62 -5.11
C LYS A 695 -12.17 -17.53 -6.31
N VAL A 696 -11.49 -16.40 -6.46
CA VAL A 696 -10.62 -16.10 -7.59
C VAL A 696 -9.52 -17.14 -7.70
N ILE A 697 -8.92 -17.54 -6.57
CA ILE A 697 -7.90 -18.57 -6.55
C ILE A 697 -8.48 -19.91 -6.99
N LEU A 698 -9.57 -20.41 -6.42
CA LEU A 698 -10.15 -21.70 -6.82
C LEU A 698 -10.60 -21.72 -8.29
N GLU A 699 -11.14 -20.62 -8.81
CA GLU A 699 -11.44 -20.47 -10.25
C GLU A 699 -10.17 -20.68 -11.09
N ASN A 700 -9.03 -20.09 -10.69
CA ASN A 700 -7.74 -20.29 -11.35
C ASN A 700 -7.18 -21.72 -11.25
N TYR A 701 -7.59 -22.50 -10.24
CA TYR A 701 -7.22 -23.92 -10.15
C TYR A 701 -8.13 -24.83 -11.00
N GLY A 702 -9.12 -24.27 -11.70
CA GLY A 702 -10.01 -24.96 -12.63
C GLY A 702 -11.31 -25.49 -12.00
N TYR A 703 -11.74 -24.92 -10.87
CA TYR A 703 -13.00 -25.27 -10.21
C TYR A 703 -14.13 -24.29 -10.59
N ASP A 704 -15.36 -24.79 -10.68
CA ASP A 704 -16.54 -23.93 -10.85
C ASP A 704 -17.04 -23.44 -9.49
N ILE A 705 -17.13 -22.12 -9.31
CA ILE A 705 -17.52 -21.55 -8.01
C ILE A 705 -18.94 -21.00 -8.01
N ILE A 706 -19.74 -21.47 -7.06
CA ILE A 706 -21.05 -20.93 -6.74
C ILE A 706 -20.91 -20.03 -5.52
N ASP A 707 -20.82 -18.74 -5.79
CA ASP A 707 -20.70 -17.71 -4.77
C ASP A 707 -22.09 -17.26 -4.28
N LEU A 708 -22.43 -17.59 -3.04
CA LEU A 708 -23.69 -17.17 -2.42
C LEU A 708 -23.64 -15.74 -1.87
N GLY A 709 -22.47 -15.11 -1.91
CA GLY A 709 -22.24 -13.77 -1.40
C GLY A 709 -21.92 -13.75 0.10
N LYS A 710 -22.41 -12.71 0.76
CA LYS A 710 -22.18 -12.43 2.18
C LYS A 710 -23.49 -12.31 2.94
N ASP A 711 -23.42 -12.37 4.26
CA ASP A 711 -24.59 -12.37 5.14
C ASP A 711 -25.59 -13.49 4.74
N VAL A 712 -25.05 -14.69 4.50
CA VAL A 712 -25.83 -15.79 3.91
C VAL A 712 -26.52 -16.60 5.00
N GLU A 713 -27.84 -16.68 4.93
CA GLU A 713 -28.65 -17.52 5.81
C GLU A 713 -28.21 -19.00 5.74
N PRO A 714 -28.06 -19.71 6.88
CA PRO A 714 -27.60 -21.10 6.91
C PRO A 714 -28.38 -22.04 5.97
N GLN A 715 -29.70 -21.86 5.88
CA GLN A 715 -30.56 -22.67 5.03
C GLN A 715 -30.26 -22.48 3.53
N ARG A 716 -29.91 -21.25 3.11
CA ARG A 716 -29.58 -20.97 1.70
C ARG A 716 -28.31 -21.71 1.26
N VAL A 717 -27.34 -21.88 2.16
CA VAL A 717 -26.14 -22.68 1.89
C VAL A 717 -26.52 -24.14 1.68
N VAL A 718 -27.36 -24.69 2.56
CA VAL A 718 -27.86 -26.07 2.45
C VAL A 718 -28.63 -26.30 1.16
N ASP A 719 -29.50 -25.37 0.79
CA ASP A 719 -30.31 -25.47 -0.43
C ASP A 719 -29.44 -25.46 -1.69
N ALA A 720 -28.43 -24.58 -1.74
CA ALA A 720 -27.49 -24.51 -2.86
C ALA A 720 -26.69 -25.81 -3.03
N VAL A 721 -26.20 -26.40 -1.92
CA VAL A 721 -25.44 -27.66 -1.94
C VAL A 721 -26.30 -28.81 -2.46
N LYS A 722 -27.57 -28.88 -2.05
CA LYS A 722 -28.51 -29.92 -2.49
C LYS A 722 -28.94 -29.75 -3.94
N GLU A 723 -29.24 -28.52 -4.36
CA GLU A 723 -29.69 -28.26 -5.72
C GLU A 723 -28.61 -28.58 -6.76
N LYS A 724 -27.33 -28.39 -6.39
CA LYS A 724 -26.19 -28.48 -7.30
C LYS A 724 -25.29 -29.70 -7.06
N ASP A 725 -25.65 -30.58 -6.13
CA ASP A 725 -24.92 -31.81 -5.75
C ASP A 725 -23.41 -31.58 -5.52
N VAL A 726 -23.11 -30.58 -4.67
CA VAL A 726 -21.76 -30.06 -4.46
C VAL A 726 -21.04 -30.86 -3.37
N LYS A 727 -19.79 -31.27 -3.60
CA LYS A 727 -19.02 -32.09 -2.65
C LYS A 727 -18.18 -31.30 -1.65
N LEU A 728 -17.99 -30.01 -1.88
CA LEU A 728 -17.20 -29.13 -1.00
C LEU A 728 -17.88 -27.77 -0.82
N VAL A 729 -17.96 -27.31 0.43
CA VAL A 729 -18.43 -25.98 0.82
C VAL A 729 -17.32 -25.23 1.55
N GLY A 730 -17.09 -23.98 1.19
CA GLY A 730 -16.24 -23.03 1.91
C GLY A 730 -17.06 -22.00 2.68
N LEU A 731 -16.83 -21.86 3.99
CA LEU A 731 -17.46 -20.83 4.83
C LEU A 731 -16.41 -19.85 5.38
N SER A 732 -16.72 -18.56 5.34
CA SER A 732 -15.85 -17.48 5.85
C SER A 732 -16.52 -16.70 6.99
N ALA A 733 -15.75 -16.34 8.03
CA ALA A 733 -16.15 -15.42 9.10
C ALA A 733 -14.97 -14.53 9.54
N LEU A 734 -15.14 -13.20 9.56
CA LEU A 734 -14.14 -12.25 10.04
C LEU A 734 -14.43 -11.77 11.47
N MET A 735 -15.69 -11.77 11.92
CA MET A 735 -16.06 -11.28 13.24
C MET A 735 -16.23 -12.42 14.25
N THR A 736 -15.74 -12.27 15.48
CA THR A 736 -15.97 -13.26 16.55
C THR A 736 -17.46 -13.49 16.79
N THR A 737 -18.27 -12.45 16.60
CA THR A 737 -19.74 -12.50 16.74
C THR A 737 -20.41 -13.40 15.72
N THR A 738 -19.78 -13.76 14.60
CA THR A 738 -20.41 -14.53 13.51
C THR A 738 -20.03 -16.01 13.53
N LEU A 739 -19.13 -16.42 14.44
CA LEU A 739 -18.72 -17.82 14.64
C LEU A 739 -19.88 -18.75 15.03
N HIS A 740 -20.88 -18.25 15.76
CA HIS A 740 -22.08 -19.04 16.09
C HIS A 740 -22.90 -19.39 14.83
N SER A 741 -23.01 -18.46 13.88
CA SER A 741 -23.72 -18.67 12.62
C SER A 741 -22.98 -19.64 11.71
N MET A 742 -21.64 -19.64 11.76
CA MET A 742 -20.83 -20.67 11.11
C MET A 742 -21.12 -22.07 11.68
N ALA A 743 -21.11 -22.20 13.01
CA ALA A 743 -21.43 -23.48 13.68
C ALA A 743 -22.85 -23.97 13.34
N GLU A 744 -23.84 -23.08 13.30
CA GLU A 744 -25.20 -23.40 12.89
C GLU A 744 -25.26 -23.93 11.45
N THR A 745 -24.56 -23.26 10.53
CA THR A 745 -24.50 -23.66 9.11
C THR A 745 -23.89 -25.04 8.94
N ILE A 746 -22.77 -25.32 9.63
CA ILE A 746 -22.11 -26.64 9.60
C ILE A 746 -23.03 -27.73 10.12
N ARG A 747 -23.72 -27.48 11.23
CA ARG A 747 -24.68 -28.43 11.83
C ARG A 747 -25.79 -28.79 10.84
N LEU A 748 -26.34 -27.80 10.12
CA LEU A 748 -27.37 -28.02 9.12
C LEU A 748 -26.84 -28.77 7.91
N LEU A 749 -25.66 -28.41 7.40
CA LEU A 749 -25.01 -29.11 6.27
C LEU A 749 -24.76 -30.58 6.59
N LYS A 750 -24.19 -30.90 7.76
CA LYS A 750 -23.96 -32.29 8.18
C LYS A 750 -25.24 -33.12 8.30
N THR A 751 -26.35 -32.48 8.66
CA THR A 751 -27.65 -33.17 8.76
C THR A 751 -28.29 -33.38 7.37
N ALA A 752 -28.15 -32.39 6.50
CA ALA A 752 -28.90 -32.30 5.25
C ALA A 752 -28.15 -32.85 4.04
N ALA A 753 -26.81 -32.82 4.05
CA ALA A 753 -25.91 -33.25 2.99
C ALA A 753 -24.62 -33.85 3.61
N PRO A 754 -24.69 -35.03 4.26
CA PRO A 754 -23.58 -35.59 5.05
C PRO A 754 -22.34 -35.98 4.24
N GLU A 755 -22.50 -36.19 2.93
CA GLU A 755 -21.39 -36.51 2.00
C GLU A 755 -20.61 -35.26 1.55
N CYS A 756 -21.16 -34.06 1.79
CA CYS A 756 -20.51 -32.80 1.46
C CYS A 756 -19.47 -32.45 2.53
N LYS A 757 -18.25 -32.18 2.09
CA LYS A 757 -17.14 -31.76 2.95
C LYS A 757 -17.15 -30.26 3.17
N ILE A 758 -16.70 -29.83 4.35
CA ILE A 758 -16.79 -28.44 4.77
C ILE A 758 -15.40 -27.92 5.12
N MET A 759 -14.94 -26.91 4.40
CA MET A 759 -13.76 -26.11 4.76
C MET A 759 -14.18 -24.76 5.34
N VAL A 760 -13.46 -24.29 6.35
CA VAL A 760 -13.75 -23.03 7.05
C VAL A 760 -12.51 -22.17 7.22
N GLY A 761 -12.67 -20.85 7.12
CA GLY A 761 -11.58 -19.90 7.30
C GLY A 761 -12.04 -18.54 7.81
N GLY A 762 -11.07 -17.66 8.07
CA GLY A 762 -11.28 -16.27 8.48
C GLY A 762 -10.51 -15.86 9.74
N ALA A 763 -10.27 -14.56 9.92
CA ALA A 763 -9.22 -14.04 10.82
C ALA A 763 -9.41 -14.38 12.31
N VAL A 764 -10.65 -14.63 12.74
CA VAL A 764 -10.99 -14.94 14.14
C VAL A 764 -11.08 -16.44 14.41
N LEU A 765 -10.90 -17.28 13.38
CA LEU A 765 -11.14 -18.72 13.44
C LEU A 765 -9.83 -19.49 13.68
N THR A 766 -9.77 -20.27 14.76
CA THR A 766 -8.66 -21.19 15.02
C THR A 766 -8.97 -22.62 14.57
N GLU A 767 -7.92 -23.38 14.32
CA GLU A 767 -7.99 -24.80 13.94
C GLU A 767 -8.77 -25.66 14.94
N ASP A 768 -8.50 -25.50 16.24
CA ASP A 768 -9.19 -26.25 17.30
C ASP A 768 -10.70 -26.00 17.29
N TYR A 769 -11.12 -24.73 17.21
CA TYR A 769 -12.53 -24.36 17.17
C TYR A 769 -13.22 -24.81 15.87
N ALA A 770 -12.54 -24.74 14.72
CA ALA A 770 -13.05 -25.26 13.46
C ALA A 770 -13.37 -26.76 13.54
N LEU A 771 -12.50 -27.55 14.18
CA LEU A 771 -12.72 -28.96 14.43
C LEU A 771 -13.87 -29.19 15.43
N GLU A 772 -13.96 -28.38 16.48
CA GLU A 772 -15.03 -28.45 17.49
C GLU A 772 -16.42 -28.27 16.88
N ILE A 773 -16.59 -27.26 16.01
CA ILE A 773 -17.87 -27.01 15.33
C ILE A 773 -18.14 -27.99 14.18
N GLY A 774 -17.18 -28.88 13.90
CA GLY A 774 -17.33 -29.99 12.98
C GLY A 774 -16.98 -29.67 11.52
N ALA A 775 -16.10 -28.72 11.23
CA ALA A 775 -15.54 -28.61 9.89
C ALA A 775 -14.66 -29.83 9.55
N ASP A 776 -14.54 -30.17 8.26
CA ASP A 776 -13.61 -31.18 7.77
C ASP A 776 -12.19 -30.61 7.56
N PHE A 777 -12.10 -29.31 7.22
CA PHE A 777 -10.84 -28.59 7.02
C PHE A 777 -10.89 -27.21 7.67
N HIS A 778 -9.86 -26.86 8.42
CA HIS A 778 -9.52 -25.46 8.71
C HIS A 778 -8.53 -24.99 7.65
N VAL A 779 -8.83 -23.88 6.98
CA VAL A 779 -7.97 -23.31 5.94
C VAL A 779 -7.60 -21.89 6.33
N LYS A 780 -6.29 -21.66 6.47
CA LYS A 780 -5.73 -20.38 6.92
C LYS A 780 -5.69 -19.35 5.80
N ASP A 781 -5.63 -19.81 4.56
CA ASP A 781 -5.53 -18.97 3.37
C ASP A 781 -6.16 -19.62 2.12
N ALA A 782 -6.03 -18.92 0.99
CA ALA A 782 -6.59 -19.36 -0.28
C ALA A 782 -5.86 -20.56 -0.90
N LYS A 783 -4.60 -20.80 -0.57
CA LYS A 783 -3.85 -21.95 -1.08
C LYS A 783 -4.21 -23.21 -0.31
N GLU A 784 -4.32 -23.16 1.01
CA GLU A 784 -4.88 -24.27 1.80
C GLU A 784 -6.31 -24.63 1.36
N SER A 785 -7.10 -23.63 0.96
CA SER A 785 -8.41 -23.85 0.35
C SER A 785 -8.32 -24.64 -0.97
N ALA A 786 -7.36 -24.32 -1.83
CA ALA A 786 -7.11 -25.05 -3.08
C ALA A 786 -6.59 -26.47 -2.81
N ASP A 787 -5.74 -26.67 -1.81
CA ASP A 787 -5.23 -27.99 -1.44
C ASP A 787 -6.34 -28.88 -0.84
N ALA A 788 -7.25 -28.32 -0.04
CA ALA A 788 -8.46 -29.01 0.41
C ALA A 788 -9.35 -29.41 -0.77
N ALA A 789 -9.55 -28.52 -1.75
CA ALA A 789 -10.30 -28.82 -2.96
C ALA A 789 -9.66 -29.95 -3.80
N LYS A 790 -8.33 -29.96 -3.92
CA LYS A 790 -7.59 -31.04 -4.59
C LYS A 790 -7.86 -32.39 -3.93
N LEU A 791 -7.91 -32.47 -2.59
CA LEU A 791 -8.17 -33.74 -1.88
C LEU A 791 -9.58 -34.30 -2.14
N ILE A 792 -10.58 -33.44 -2.36
CA ILE A 792 -11.97 -33.86 -2.56
C ILE A 792 -12.25 -34.25 -4.02
N TYR A 793 -11.60 -33.58 -4.96
CA TYR A 793 -11.83 -33.73 -6.39
C TYR A 793 -10.69 -34.44 -7.14
N ALA A 794 -9.76 -35.07 -6.41
CA ALA A 794 -8.63 -35.85 -6.96
C ALA A 794 -9.05 -37.05 -7.81
#